data_AF-A0AAV4EIK2-F1
#
_entry.id   AF-A0AAV4EIK2-F1
#
_cell.length_a   1.000
_cell.length_b   1.000
_cell.length_c   1.000
_cell.angle_alpha   90.00
_cell.angle_beta   90.00
_cell.angle_gamma   90.00
#
_symmetry.space_group_name_H-M   'P 1'
#
loop_
_entity.id
_entity.type
_entity.pdbx_description
1 polymer ?
#
loop_
_entity_poly.entity_id
_entity_poly.type
_entity_poly.pdbx_seq_one_letter_code
_entity_poly.pdbx_strand_id
1 'polypeptide(L)'
;MAGDVKRNAGPSDLCSVCGKIVAAGRVVPQCSSCLHWVHARCSDLTYQRIRRLQPDHNWSCPPCTPRNQCPLPRSQSPPTPPTSMTPTPTPTVPQAPTPTTNPKKGFLKLAQWNCPGLNQAKKTELNWFLSNEKIDVVFIQETNLNNDTKCNIPGYLVIKTERTTARNIRGEILGGGILTAISPGDDEVHNQLLQHLPEIGKQSLLQLYNRVKNSGQYPAAWRKGTIIPILKTGKDPSQMGSYRPIQLTSCVGKLYERLLKTRLNHLLEEEKLLNPRQAGFRCLRNTEDQVTRVTQTIVDGLNNSGPQKREGIEISLFADDLALLVQHENLDEAASLLQQGLQCVEDWSLQWKMTLIVEKCDDPLREIAENPVRRRLKSLGTWRETGKSSAEDSGPEDLPRERLIPVPDIPPWMIPDTFSCSPSLMTSVSKTDPPEAQKAAVEETMKYLAKPDIEIYTDGSAMDGIDYLDGGISIRYPNGEKESMSIAAGRHGSSFRAEAMALTTALRWLDVGEKCGNLLILTDSQALVRKLERGAEKSISELQKETWRLIYRVARRDNTRLHIQWIPGHCGVEGNEEADRLANQGQMLDQFDTAIDFASAKNVVRKHVLKTVWAPQNVHESQPTGIRPPPRRDKESGLTGRERVVLAQLHCNEKSPILQQYLYSSCAADSEACLTCGASPDNLDHVLKECPTGAPYRDSLPENPRDALWTDPVRVVELLRACDRIPVTPIV
;
A
#
# COMPACT_ATOMS: atom_id res chain seq x y z
N MET A 1 15.30 23.51 -31.39
CA MET A 1 15.75 23.42 -32.78
C MET A 1 17.03 22.58 -32.85
N ALA A 2 16.99 21.43 -33.53
CA ALA A 2 18.18 20.68 -33.97
C ALA A 2 17.74 19.83 -35.18
N GLY A 3 18.29 20.18 -36.35
CA GLY A 3 17.93 19.62 -37.66
C GLY A 3 18.34 18.17 -37.86
N ASP A 4 17.73 17.58 -38.89
CA ASP A 4 17.75 16.17 -39.24
C ASP A 4 19.16 15.58 -39.48
N VAL A 5 19.54 14.62 -38.63
CA VAL A 5 20.66 13.71 -38.93
C VAL A 5 20.13 12.66 -39.89
N LYS A 6 20.77 12.46 -41.05
CA LYS A 6 20.38 11.42 -42.02
C LYS A 6 20.35 10.06 -41.32
N ARG A 7 19.17 9.46 -41.22
CA ARG A 7 19.02 8.06 -40.83
C ARG A 7 19.48 7.20 -42.00
N ASN A 8 20.17 6.10 -41.72
CA ASN A 8 20.58 5.15 -42.75
C ASN A 8 19.36 4.71 -43.58
N ALA A 9 19.33 5.05 -44.87
CA ALA A 9 18.19 4.84 -45.75
C ALA A 9 18.07 3.40 -46.28
N GLY A 10 19.10 2.56 -46.08
CA GLY A 10 19.12 1.16 -46.51
C GLY A 10 19.39 0.97 -48.02
N PRO A 11 19.77 -0.26 -48.45
CA PRO A 11 19.68 -1.53 -47.70
C PRO A 11 20.98 -1.93 -46.99
N SER A 12 20.88 -2.34 -45.72
CA SER A 12 21.84 -3.18 -44.94
C SER A 12 23.34 -3.12 -45.28
N ASP A 13 23.93 -1.93 -45.47
CA ASP A 13 25.36 -1.78 -45.77
C ASP A 13 26.27 -2.42 -44.72
N LEU A 14 27.38 -3.03 -45.14
CA LEU A 14 28.38 -3.59 -44.23
C LEU A 14 29.24 -2.48 -43.61
N CYS A 15 29.40 -2.54 -42.30
CA CYS A 15 30.27 -1.63 -41.56
C CYS A 15 31.72 -1.78 -42.03
N SER A 16 32.33 -0.69 -42.50
CA SER A 16 33.71 -0.71 -43.04
C SER A 16 34.78 -1.07 -42.01
N VAL A 17 34.45 -1.09 -40.72
CA VAL A 17 35.37 -1.40 -39.62
C VAL A 17 35.26 -2.86 -39.15
N CYS A 18 34.03 -3.41 -39.07
CA CYS A 18 33.80 -4.75 -38.50
C CYS A 18 33.16 -5.74 -39.48
N GLY A 19 32.83 -5.31 -40.70
CA GLY A 19 32.25 -6.14 -41.75
C GLY A 19 30.83 -6.66 -41.47
N LYS A 20 30.13 -6.13 -40.47
CA LYS A 20 28.76 -6.54 -40.09
C LYS A 20 27.72 -5.53 -40.55
N ILE A 21 26.51 -6.01 -40.84
CA ILE A 21 25.39 -5.21 -41.34
C ILE A 21 25.06 -4.04 -40.42
N VAL A 22 24.87 -2.86 -41.01
CA VAL A 22 24.32 -1.67 -40.38
C VAL A 22 22.82 -1.61 -40.69
N ALA A 23 21.99 -1.89 -39.69
CA ALA A 23 20.53 -1.88 -39.85
C ALA A 23 20.01 -0.48 -40.27
N ALA A 24 19.05 -0.47 -41.21
CA ALA A 24 18.41 0.75 -41.69
C ALA A 24 17.67 1.50 -40.55
N GLY A 25 17.54 2.83 -40.68
CA GLY A 25 16.85 3.69 -39.72
C GLY A 25 17.64 4.07 -38.46
N ARG A 26 18.84 3.51 -38.25
CA ARG A 26 19.73 3.85 -37.13
C ARG A 26 20.48 5.17 -37.37
N VAL A 27 20.69 5.93 -36.29
CA VAL A 27 21.52 7.15 -36.28
C VAL A 27 22.98 6.74 -36.06
N VAL A 28 23.74 6.71 -37.15
CA VAL A 28 25.14 6.26 -37.22
C VAL A 28 25.90 7.16 -38.20
N PRO A 29 27.22 7.36 -38.03
CA PRO A 29 27.98 8.18 -38.96
C PRO A 29 28.26 7.44 -40.27
N GLN A 30 28.24 8.18 -41.39
CA GLN A 30 28.75 7.73 -42.68
C GLN A 30 30.17 8.27 -42.84
N CYS A 31 31.11 7.42 -43.26
CA CYS A 31 32.47 7.86 -43.56
C CYS A 31 32.46 8.76 -44.81
N SER A 32 33.03 9.96 -44.74
CA SER A 32 33.11 10.87 -45.90
C SER A 32 34.08 10.36 -46.98
N SER A 33 35.05 9.51 -46.62
CA SER A 33 36.06 8.99 -47.56
C SER A 33 35.62 7.73 -48.32
N CYS A 34 35.02 6.75 -47.66
CA CYS A 34 34.57 5.50 -48.30
C CYS A 34 33.06 5.39 -48.46
N LEU A 35 32.29 6.37 -47.97
CA LEU A 35 30.83 6.43 -48.04
C LEU A 35 30.09 5.25 -47.37
N HIS A 36 30.79 4.39 -46.63
CA HIS A 36 30.16 3.32 -45.86
C HIS A 36 29.68 3.81 -44.50
N TRP A 37 28.55 3.28 -44.04
CA TRP A 37 28.03 3.50 -42.69
C TRP A 37 28.84 2.72 -41.66
N VAL A 38 29.12 3.33 -40.51
CA VAL A 38 29.91 2.71 -39.45
C VAL A 38 29.08 2.63 -38.18
N HIS A 39 29.01 1.48 -37.51
CA HIS A 39 28.31 1.39 -36.21
C HIS A 39 28.88 2.43 -35.25
N ALA A 40 28.04 3.03 -34.41
CA ALA A 40 28.48 4.03 -33.43
C ALA A 40 29.69 3.55 -32.60
N ARG A 41 29.64 2.29 -32.13
CA ARG A 41 30.74 1.66 -31.39
C ARG A 41 32.03 1.43 -32.18
N CYS A 42 31.94 1.37 -33.51
CA CYS A 42 33.08 1.14 -34.40
C CYS A 42 33.66 2.46 -34.94
N SER A 43 33.03 3.59 -34.64
CA SER A 43 33.41 4.92 -35.13
C SER A 43 34.32 5.68 -34.16
N ASP A 44 34.52 5.17 -32.94
CA ASP A 44 35.14 5.86 -31.80
C ASP A 44 34.49 7.23 -31.43
N LEU A 45 33.28 7.49 -31.93
CA LEU A 45 32.50 8.68 -31.61
C LEU A 45 31.39 8.38 -30.60
N THR A 46 31.16 9.33 -29.68
CA THR A 46 30.01 9.28 -28.77
C THR A 46 28.71 9.62 -29.51
N TYR A 47 27.56 9.10 -29.04
CA TYR A 47 26.25 9.37 -29.66
C TYR A 47 25.89 10.86 -29.73
N GLN A 48 26.33 11.66 -28.74
CA GLN A 48 26.15 13.11 -28.77
C GLN A 48 26.98 13.78 -29.88
N ARG A 49 28.19 13.28 -30.14
CA ARG A 49 29.01 13.73 -31.29
C ARG A 49 28.41 13.30 -32.61
N ILE A 50 27.95 12.05 -32.74
CA ILE A 50 27.31 11.53 -33.96
C ILE A 50 26.08 12.38 -34.32
N ARG A 51 25.27 12.77 -33.33
CA ARG A 51 24.08 13.63 -33.55
C ARG A 51 24.39 15.07 -33.92
N ARG A 52 25.63 15.52 -33.73
CA ARG A 52 26.09 16.88 -34.08
C ARG A 52 26.88 16.92 -35.39
N LEU A 53 27.14 15.77 -36.02
CA LEU A 53 27.72 15.73 -37.35
C LEU A 53 26.69 16.25 -38.35
N GLN A 54 26.98 17.38 -38.98
CA GLN A 54 26.16 17.92 -40.07
C GLN A 54 26.35 17.08 -41.35
N PRO A 55 25.42 17.12 -42.33
CA PRO A 55 25.48 16.31 -43.56
C PRO A 55 26.76 16.49 -44.40
N ASP A 56 27.47 17.59 -44.18
CA ASP A 56 28.64 18.11 -44.87
C ASP A 56 29.96 17.91 -44.07
N HIS A 57 29.93 17.10 -43.00
CA HIS A 57 31.09 16.93 -42.12
C HIS A 57 32.12 15.90 -42.61
N ASN A 58 33.40 16.27 -42.59
CA ASN A 58 34.57 15.46 -42.95
C ASN A 58 34.99 14.49 -41.84
N TRP A 59 34.15 13.50 -41.52
CA TRP A 59 34.55 12.39 -40.65
C TRP A 59 34.92 11.14 -41.46
N SER A 60 36.18 10.70 -41.33
CA SER A 60 36.68 9.46 -41.94
C SER A 60 36.71 8.33 -40.91
N CYS A 61 36.31 7.12 -41.32
CA CYS A 61 36.37 5.95 -40.45
C CYS A 61 37.83 5.54 -40.15
N PRO A 62 38.07 4.77 -39.07
CA PRO A 62 39.43 4.36 -38.69
C PRO A 62 40.23 3.68 -39.83
N PRO A 63 39.64 2.83 -40.71
CA PRO A 63 40.32 2.30 -41.90
C PRO A 63 40.73 3.35 -42.94
N CYS A 64 39.98 4.45 -43.06
CA CYS A 64 40.22 5.52 -44.03
C CYS A 64 41.06 6.67 -43.45
N THR A 65 41.43 6.59 -42.16
CA THR A 65 42.26 7.61 -41.51
C THR A 65 43.73 7.23 -41.71
N PRO A 66 44.56 8.05 -42.38
CA PRO A 66 45.96 7.71 -42.60
C PRO A 66 46.70 7.60 -41.26
N ARG A 67 47.24 6.41 -40.96
CA ARG A 67 48.05 6.17 -39.76
C ARG A 67 49.37 6.92 -39.89
N ASN A 68 49.48 8.07 -39.22
CA ASN A 68 50.77 8.60 -38.82
C ASN A 68 50.71 9.11 -37.37
N GLN A 69 51.72 8.66 -36.61
CA GLN A 69 52.05 8.91 -35.21
C GLN A 69 51.32 8.05 -34.15
N CYS A 70 51.91 6.86 -33.93
CA CYS A 70 51.80 6.02 -32.72
C CYS A 70 52.95 6.42 -31.74
N PRO A 71 52.94 6.07 -30.44
CA PRO A 71 53.29 4.69 -30.05
C PRO A 71 52.53 4.09 -28.84
N LEU A 72 52.42 2.77 -28.91
CA LEU A 72 51.84 1.76 -28.01
C LEU A 72 52.39 1.74 -26.56
N PRO A 73 51.65 1.18 -25.57
CA PRO A 73 52.23 0.67 -24.32
C PRO A 73 52.61 -0.82 -24.40
N ARG A 74 53.75 -1.13 -23.76
CA ARG A 74 54.45 -2.42 -23.65
C ARG A 74 53.83 -3.38 -22.62
N SER A 75 54.16 -4.66 -22.78
CA SER A 75 53.84 -5.83 -21.95
C SER A 75 54.89 -6.13 -20.85
N GLN A 76 54.54 -7.11 -19.97
CA GLN A 76 55.33 -7.85 -18.94
C GLN A 76 55.29 -7.23 -17.52
N SER A 77 55.23 -7.93 -16.37
CA SER A 77 55.37 -9.36 -15.96
C SER A 77 54.99 -9.50 -14.44
N PRO A 78 54.88 -10.72 -13.84
CA PRO A 78 54.32 -10.95 -12.48
C PRO A 78 55.35 -10.88 -11.32
N PRO A 79 54.92 -10.80 -10.02
CA PRO A 79 55.84 -10.60 -8.89
C PRO A 79 56.32 -11.89 -8.21
N THR A 80 57.58 -11.88 -7.76
CA THR A 80 58.24 -12.88 -6.89
C THR A 80 58.33 -12.41 -5.41
N PRO A 81 58.46 -13.31 -4.41
CA PRO A 81 58.44 -13.01 -2.95
C PRO A 81 59.84 -13.11 -2.29
N PRO A 82 59.99 -13.27 -0.95
CA PRO A 82 60.20 -12.24 0.10
C PRO A 82 61.56 -12.36 0.85
N THR A 83 62.06 -11.34 1.58
CA THR A 83 62.88 -11.53 2.82
C THR A 83 63.17 -10.24 3.63
N SER A 84 62.93 -10.31 4.96
CA SER A 84 63.65 -9.80 6.17
C SER A 84 64.32 -8.40 6.19
N MET A 85 64.30 -7.58 7.25
CA MET A 85 64.59 -7.83 8.67
C MET A 85 63.98 -6.74 9.61
N THR A 86 63.66 -7.14 10.84
CA THR A 86 63.38 -6.38 12.08
C THR A 86 64.63 -5.67 12.65
N PRO A 87 64.56 -4.64 13.55
CA PRO A 87 64.02 -4.75 14.92
C PRO A 87 63.27 -3.54 15.53
N THR A 88 62.55 -3.85 16.61
CA THR A 88 61.75 -3.03 17.55
C THR A 88 62.60 -2.03 18.38
N PRO A 89 62.02 -0.94 18.95
CA PRO A 89 61.47 -1.03 20.32
C PRO A 89 60.17 -0.22 20.60
N THR A 90 59.31 -0.83 21.45
CA THR A 90 58.42 -0.36 22.55
C THR A 90 57.69 1.03 22.55
N PRO A 91 56.59 1.18 23.32
CA PRO A 91 55.39 1.90 22.90
C PRO A 91 55.23 3.26 23.57
N THR A 92 54.67 4.24 22.85
CA THR A 92 54.23 5.51 23.45
C THR A 92 52.79 5.75 23.04
N VAL A 93 51.91 5.79 24.03
CA VAL A 93 50.50 6.15 23.92
C VAL A 93 50.39 7.62 23.50
N PRO A 94 49.75 7.97 22.36
CA PRO A 94 49.41 9.36 22.09
C PRO A 94 48.04 9.68 22.69
N GLN A 95 48.05 10.67 23.57
CA GLN A 95 46.90 11.33 24.18
C GLN A 95 45.90 11.85 23.13
N ALA A 96 44.63 11.95 23.55
CA ALA A 96 43.53 12.49 22.76
C ALA A 96 43.85 13.92 22.25
N PRO A 97 43.63 14.23 20.95
CA PRO A 97 43.74 15.60 20.48
C PRO A 97 42.53 16.43 20.98
N THR A 98 42.84 17.51 21.68
CA THR A 98 41.96 18.66 21.89
C THR A 98 41.38 19.17 20.56
N PRO A 99 40.11 19.62 20.54
CA PRO A 99 39.43 19.97 19.30
C PRO A 99 39.97 21.29 18.74
N THR A 100 40.81 21.19 17.72
CA THR A 100 41.15 22.32 16.84
C THR A 100 39.92 22.74 16.05
N THR A 101 39.65 24.03 16.10
CA THR A 101 38.63 24.76 15.36
C THR A 101 38.60 24.44 13.86
N ASN A 102 37.43 23.93 13.43
CA ASN A 102 36.75 24.10 12.14
C ASN A 102 37.55 23.98 10.82
N PRO A 103 37.21 23.00 9.96
CA PRO A 103 37.25 23.18 8.52
C PRO A 103 35.83 23.08 7.92
N LYS A 104 35.40 24.19 7.31
CA LYS A 104 34.49 24.32 6.15
C LYS A 104 33.20 23.47 6.15
N LYS A 105 32.04 24.17 6.16
CA LYS A 105 30.72 23.70 5.69
C LYS A 105 30.90 22.75 4.49
N GLY A 106 30.66 21.46 4.70
CA GLY A 106 30.55 20.50 3.61
C GLY A 106 29.30 20.80 2.82
N PHE A 107 29.44 21.13 1.54
CA PHE A 107 28.30 21.11 0.62
C PHE A 107 27.80 19.68 0.50
N LEU A 108 26.47 19.51 0.47
CA LEU A 108 25.83 18.21 0.35
C LEU A 108 26.26 17.57 -0.98
N LYS A 109 26.88 16.38 -0.90
CA LYS A 109 27.42 15.66 -2.05
C LYS A 109 26.36 14.74 -2.63
N LEU A 110 25.85 15.13 -3.79
CA LEU A 110 24.92 14.33 -4.57
C LEU A 110 25.69 13.47 -5.56
N ALA A 111 25.31 12.20 -5.70
CA ALA A 111 25.82 11.35 -6.78
C ALA A 111 24.66 10.75 -7.58
N GLN A 112 24.81 10.71 -8.90
CA GLN A 112 23.99 9.88 -9.76
C GLN A 112 24.84 8.72 -10.25
N TRP A 113 24.41 7.50 -9.92
CA TRP A 113 25.14 6.28 -10.25
C TRP A 113 24.29 5.42 -11.19
N ASN A 114 24.70 5.34 -12.45
CA ASN A 114 24.04 4.49 -13.43
C ASN A 114 24.78 3.15 -13.50
N CYS A 115 24.09 2.04 -13.26
CA CYS A 115 24.72 0.71 -13.24
C CYS A 115 23.80 -0.32 -13.90
N PRO A 116 24.25 -1.05 -14.94
CA PRO A 116 23.51 -2.14 -15.57
C PRO A 116 23.52 -3.40 -14.68
N GLY A 117 22.79 -3.34 -13.58
CA GLY A 117 22.52 -4.42 -12.65
C GLY A 117 23.36 -4.28 -11.39
N LEU A 118 22.77 -4.58 -10.23
CA LEU A 118 23.45 -4.45 -8.92
C LEU A 118 23.92 -5.82 -8.40
N ASN A 119 24.89 -6.43 -9.09
CA ASN A 119 25.50 -7.69 -8.63
C ASN A 119 26.44 -7.46 -7.41
N GLN A 120 26.91 -8.54 -6.78
CA GLN A 120 27.70 -8.45 -5.55
C GLN A 120 29.03 -7.66 -5.72
N ALA A 121 29.67 -7.77 -6.88
CA ALA A 121 30.88 -7.01 -7.20
C ALA A 121 30.58 -5.51 -7.30
N LYS A 122 29.49 -5.14 -7.99
CA LYS A 122 29.04 -3.75 -8.14
C LYS A 122 28.53 -3.13 -6.84
N LYS A 123 27.93 -3.92 -5.94
CA LYS A 123 27.59 -3.48 -4.58
C LYS A 123 28.83 -3.11 -3.78
N THR A 124 29.90 -3.89 -3.91
CA THR A 124 31.17 -3.62 -3.22
C THR A 124 31.83 -2.34 -3.74
N GLU A 125 31.84 -2.15 -5.07
CA GLU A 125 32.33 -0.94 -5.72
C GLU A 125 31.51 0.30 -5.34
N LEU A 126 30.19 0.19 -5.33
CA LEU A 126 29.30 1.25 -4.89
C LEU A 126 29.52 1.59 -3.42
N ASN A 127 29.63 0.60 -2.53
CA ASN A 127 29.90 0.82 -1.12
C ASN A 127 31.26 1.52 -0.90
N TRP A 128 32.28 1.12 -1.67
CA TRP A 128 33.58 1.79 -1.63
C TRP A 128 33.47 3.25 -2.09
N PHE A 129 32.78 3.51 -3.20
CA PHE A 129 32.58 4.88 -3.70
C PHE A 129 31.81 5.76 -2.72
N LEU A 130 30.70 5.27 -2.18
CA LEU A 130 29.87 5.98 -1.21
C LEU A 130 30.65 6.33 0.06
N SER A 131 31.51 5.41 0.52
CA SER A 131 32.34 5.60 1.71
C SER A 131 33.54 6.51 1.46
N ASN A 132 34.21 6.37 0.33
CA ASN A 132 35.40 7.14 -0.02
C ASN A 132 35.06 8.60 -0.33
N GLU A 133 33.98 8.83 -1.09
CA GLU A 133 33.58 10.17 -1.52
C GLU A 133 32.68 10.89 -0.50
N LYS A 134 32.18 10.18 0.52
CA LYS A 134 31.24 10.68 1.54
C LYS A 134 30.01 11.33 0.90
N ILE A 135 29.30 10.56 0.07
CA ILE A 135 28.09 11.00 -0.62
C ILE A 135 26.92 11.08 0.38
N ASP A 136 26.07 12.09 0.28
CA ASP A 136 24.94 12.27 1.21
C ASP A 136 23.63 11.71 0.64
N VAL A 137 23.44 11.84 -0.67
CA VAL A 137 22.31 11.25 -1.40
C VAL A 137 22.82 10.69 -2.73
N VAL A 138 22.55 9.41 -2.95
CA VAL A 138 22.82 8.75 -4.23
C VAL A 138 21.51 8.38 -4.93
N PHE A 139 21.41 8.77 -6.21
CA PHE A 139 20.37 8.31 -7.13
C PHE A 139 20.95 7.19 -7.97
N ILE A 140 20.51 5.96 -7.68
CA ILE A 140 20.93 4.80 -8.47
C ILE A 140 19.88 4.53 -9.53
N GLN A 141 20.29 4.60 -10.79
CA GLN A 141 19.42 4.32 -11.94
C GLN A 141 19.77 2.94 -12.51
N GLU A 142 18.80 2.02 -12.51
CA GLU A 142 18.98 0.71 -13.14
C GLU A 142 17.68 0.09 -13.69
N THR A 143 17.81 -0.56 -14.85
CA THR A 143 16.90 -1.32 -15.71
C THR A 143 16.49 -2.73 -15.23
N ASN A 144 17.20 -3.36 -14.27
CA ASN A 144 16.92 -4.74 -13.78
C ASN A 144 16.65 -4.82 -12.25
N LEU A 145 15.97 -3.84 -11.65
CA LEU A 145 15.63 -3.87 -10.22
C LEU A 145 14.25 -4.54 -9.96
N ASN A 146 14.24 -5.86 -9.75
CA ASN A 146 13.02 -6.63 -9.47
C ASN A 146 12.53 -6.48 -8.01
N ASN A 147 11.31 -6.94 -7.71
CA ASN A 147 10.71 -6.84 -6.36
C ASN A 147 11.41 -7.70 -5.31
N ASP A 148 12.08 -8.78 -5.74
CA ASP A 148 12.83 -9.66 -4.83
C ASP A 148 14.27 -9.18 -4.58
N THR A 149 14.72 -8.14 -5.28
CA THR A 149 16.08 -7.62 -5.11
C THR A 149 16.19 -6.78 -3.84
N LYS A 150 16.48 -7.42 -2.71
CA LYS A 150 16.90 -6.73 -1.48
C LYS A 150 18.24 -6.03 -1.72
N CYS A 151 18.21 -4.71 -1.87
CA CYS A 151 19.40 -3.88 -1.94
C CYS A 151 19.64 -3.23 -0.57
N ASN A 152 20.52 -3.82 0.23
CA ASN A 152 21.00 -3.21 1.46
C ASN A 152 22.32 -2.48 1.15
N ILE A 153 22.32 -1.15 1.30
CA ILE A 153 23.52 -0.33 1.23
C ILE A 153 23.82 0.11 2.66
N PRO A 154 24.89 -0.41 3.29
CA PRO A 154 25.24 -0.05 4.66
C PRO A 154 25.37 1.47 4.81
N GLY A 155 24.65 2.05 5.79
CA GLY A 155 24.70 3.49 6.09
C GLY A 155 23.71 4.37 5.32
N TYR A 156 22.83 3.81 4.47
CA TYR A 156 21.87 4.61 3.69
C TYR A 156 20.44 4.07 3.75
N LEU A 157 19.44 4.95 3.85
CA LEU A 157 18.03 4.58 3.70
C LEU A 157 17.67 4.42 2.22
N VAL A 158 17.50 3.19 1.76
CA VAL A 158 17.15 2.89 0.37
C VAL A 158 15.64 3.01 0.14
N ILE A 159 15.22 4.03 -0.61
CA ILE A 159 13.84 4.24 -1.06
C ILE A 159 13.74 3.82 -2.52
N LYS A 160 12.96 2.78 -2.82
CA LYS A 160 12.71 2.34 -4.19
C LYS A 160 11.52 3.11 -4.77
N THR A 161 11.73 3.85 -5.85
CA THR A 161 10.68 4.47 -6.65
C THR A 161 10.56 3.71 -7.96
N GLU A 162 9.37 3.17 -8.23
CA GLU A 162 9.09 2.40 -9.43
C GLU A 162 8.92 3.32 -10.65
N ARG A 163 9.39 2.87 -11.82
CA ARG A 163 8.67 3.13 -13.07
C ARG A 163 7.95 1.84 -13.44
N THR A 164 6.63 1.88 -13.58
CA THR A 164 5.87 0.78 -14.20
C THR A 164 6.42 0.52 -15.60
N THR A 165 7.00 -0.65 -15.84
CA THR A 165 7.52 -1.04 -17.15
C THR A 165 6.99 -2.40 -17.61
N ALA A 166 6.70 -2.45 -18.92
CA ALA A 166 6.17 -3.58 -19.66
C ALA A 166 7.09 -4.81 -19.67
N ARG A 167 6.49 -5.98 -19.90
CA ARG A 167 7.21 -7.26 -20.12
C ARG A 167 7.73 -7.33 -21.56
N ASN A 168 8.91 -7.93 -21.75
CA ASN A 168 9.39 -8.24 -23.09
C ASN A 168 8.72 -9.51 -23.68
N ILE A 169 8.98 -9.78 -24.96
CA ILE A 169 8.40 -10.91 -25.75
C ILE A 169 8.77 -12.30 -25.18
N ARG A 170 9.72 -12.36 -24.23
CA ARG A 170 10.14 -13.60 -23.54
C ARG A 170 9.61 -13.70 -22.10
N GLY A 171 8.76 -12.76 -21.67
CA GLY A 171 8.16 -12.77 -20.33
C GLY A 171 9.05 -12.22 -19.22
N GLU A 172 10.22 -11.65 -19.53
CA GLU A 172 11.09 -11.05 -18.52
C GLU A 172 10.61 -9.63 -18.16
N ILE A 173 10.63 -9.32 -16.87
CA ILE A 173 10.31 -8.00 -16.32
C ILE A 173 11.56 -7.11 -16.51
N LEU A 174 11.48 -6.09 -17.37
CA LEU A 174 12.49 -5.04 -17.48
C LEU A 174 12.13 -3.92 -16.51
N GLY A 175 12.47 -4.06 -15.23
CA GLY A 175 12.15 -3.10 -14.17
C GLY A 175 13.15 -1.96 -14.04
N GLY A 176 12.81 -0.77 -14.55
CA GLY A 176 13.58 0.45 -14.31
C GLY A 176 13.24 1.07 -12.95
N GLY A 177 14.05 0.83 -11.92
CA GLY A 177 13.86 1.41 -10.58
C GLY A 177 14.82 2.57 -10.31
N ILE A 178 14.38 3.56 -9.54
CA ILE A 178 15.27 4.53 -8.90
C ILE A 178 15.40 4.14 -7.43
N LEU A 179 16.63 3.98 -6.94
CA LEU A 179 16.89 3.87 -5.50
C LEU A 179 17.37 5.24 -5.01
N THR A 180 16.63 5.84 -4.08
CA THR A 180 17.00 7.08 -3.37
C THR A 180 17.52 6.70 -2.00
N ALA A 181 18.81 6.88 -1.79
CA ALA A 181 19.50 6.58 -0.55
C ALA A 181 19.60 7.85 0.32
N ILE A 182 18.90 7.94 1.46
CA ILE A 182 18.87 9.15 2.31
C ILE A 182 19.63 8.94 3.63
N SER A 183 20.49 9.89 3.97
CA SER A 183 21.22 9.98 5.25
C SER A 183 20.29 10.41 6.43
N PRO A 184 20.57 10.00 7.68
CA PRO A 184 19.83 10.39 8.90
C PRO A 184 19.87 11.89 9.16
N GLY A 185 19.16 12.33 10.22
CA GLY A 185 19.32 13.70 10.73
C GLY A 185 20.75 13.95 11.23
N ASP A 186 21.03 15.19 11.65
CA ASP A 186 22.36 15.64 12.09
C ASP A 186 22.99 14.80 13.24
N ASP A 187 22.21 13.94 13.92
CA ASP A 187 22.65 13.04 14.98
C ASP A 187 23.12 11.65 14.48
N GLU A 188 23.06 11.41 13.18
CA GLU A 188 23.46 10.15 12.51
C GLU A 188 22.71 8.89 13.00
N VAL A 189 21.62 9.05 13.77
CA VAL A 189 20.83 7.93 14.28
C VAL A 189 19.78 7.50 13.25
N HIS A 190 19.90 6.28 12.73
CA HIS A 190 18.95 5.71 11.78
C HIS A 190 17.78 4.99 12.45
N ASN A 191 16.62 4.95 11.78
CA ASN A 191 15.47 4.16 12.23
C ASN A 191 15.78 2.65 12.36
N GLN A 192 16.68 2.11 11.52
CA GLN A 192 17.11 0.70 11.61
C GLN A 192 17.84 0.42 12.92
N LEU A 193 18.67 1.36 13.38
CA LEU A 193 19.34 1.23 14.68
C LEU A 193 18.30 1.13 15.79
N LEU A 194 17.29 2.01 15.76
CA LEU A 194 16.20 2.01 16.74
C LEU A 194 15.37 0.71 16.71
N GLN A 195 15.12 0.15 15.53
CA GLN A 195 14.38 -1.10 15.35
C GLN A 195 15.14 -2.32 15.90
N HIS A 196 16.47 -2.31 15.83
CA HIS A 196 17.34 -3.40 16.27
C HIS A 196 18.02 -3.13 17.62
N LEU A 197 17.56 -2.11 18.38
CA LEU A 197 18.09 -1.84 19.72
C LEU A 197 17.91 -3.06 20.62
N PRO A 198 18.98 -3.54 21.29
CA PRO A 198 18.85 -4.56 22.33
C PRO A 198 18.06 -4.00 23.51
N GLU A 199 17.60 -4.87 24.40
CA GLU A 199 16.72 -4.48 25.51
C GLU A 199 17.33 -3.41 26.42
N ILE A 200 18.64 -3.50 26.69
CA ILE A 200 19.41 -2.48 27.43
C ILE A 200 19.33 -1.11 26.73
N GLY A 201 19.39 -1.10 25.39
CA GLY A 201 19.29 0.10 24.58
C GLY A 201 17.88 0.71 24.64
N LYS A 202 16.83 -0.11 24.56
CA LYS A 202 15.44 0.33 24.73
C LYS A 202 15.19 0.91 26.12
N GLN A 203 15.71 0.28 27.17
CA GLN A 203 15.61 0.77 28.55
C GLN A 203 16.32 2.12 28.72
N SER A 204 17.52 2.27 28.16
CA SER A 204 18.26 3.54 28.17
C SER A 204 17.47 4.66 27.47
N LEU A 205 16.85 4.33 26.33
CA LEU A 205 16.01 5.25 25.57
C LEU A 205 14.75 5.65 26.34
N LEU A 206 14.11 4.69 27.02
CA LEU A 206 12.97 4.93 27.90
C LEU A 206 13.32 5.86 29.06
N GLN A 207 14.46 5.64 29.71
CA GLN A 207 14.95 6.52 30.79
C GLN A 207 15.19 7.94 30.28
N LEU A 208 15.77 8.10 29.08
CA LEU A 208 15.95 9.39 28.43
C LEU A 208 14.61 10.09 28.19
N TYR A 209 13.63 9.40 27.61
CA TYR A 209 12.30 9.97 27.36
C TYR A 209 11.55 10.33 28.64
N ASN A 210 11.69 9.53 29.70
CA ASN A 210 11.11 9.86 31.00
C ASN A 210 11.78 11.10 31.62
N ARG A 211 13.10 11.27 31.46
CA ARG A 211 13.80 12.49 31.88
C ARG A 211 13.32 13.72 31.10
N VAL A 212 13.17 13.62 29.77
CA VAL A 212 12.62 14.69 28.94
C VAL A 212 11.19 15.05 29.37
N LYS A 213 10.33 14.05 29.59
CA LYS A 213 8.97 14.23 30.10
C LYS A 213 8.93 14.95 31.45
N ASN A 214 9.73 14.50 32.42
CA ASN A 214 9.70 15.01 33.79
C ASN A 214 10.34 16.40 33.92
N SER A 215 11.37 16.69 33.12
CA SER A 215 12.03 18.00 33.11
C SER A 215 11.31 19.04 32.25
N GLY A 216 10.47 18.61 31.29
CA GLY A 216 9.88 19.48 30.27
C GLY A 216 10.90 20.01 29.25
N GLN A 217 12.15 19.52 29.26
CA GLN A 217 13.23 20.05 28.43
C GLN A 217 13.42 19.20 27.18
N TYR A 218 12.91 19.66 26.04
CA TYR A 218 13.14 19.02 24.74
C TYR A 218 14.57 19.30 24.23
N PRO A 219 15.38 18.26 23.95
CA PRO A 219 16.77 18.43 23.53
C PRO A 219 16.94 19.36 22.33
N ALA A 220 17.90 20.28 22.41
CA ALA A 220 18.20 21.20 21.30
C ALA A 220 18.65 20.45 20.04
N ALA A 221 19.36 19.32 20.20
CA ALA A 221 19.78 18.47 19.08
C ALA A 221 18.59 17.95 18.26
N TRP A 222 17.48 17.61 18.90
CA TRP A 222 16.29 17.09 18.20
C TRP A 222 15.49 18.19 17.47
N ARG A 223 15.69 19.47 17.83
CA ARG A 223 15.07 20.63 17.16
C ARG A 223 15.79 21.02 15.88
N LYS A 224 17.06 20.62 15.74
CA LYS A 224 17.81 20.86 14.51
C LYS A 224 17.26 19.94 13.42
N GLY A 225 17.08 20.48 12.22
CA GLY A 225 16.70 19.67 11.08
C GLY A 225 17.09 20.32 9.77
N THR A 226 17.37 19.47 8.79
CA THR A 226 17.77 19.88 7.45
C THR A 226 16.53 20.02 6.57
N ILE A 227 16.36 21.18 5.93
CA ILE A 227 15.22 21.44 5.03
C ILE A 227 15.58 20.99 3.61
N ILE A 228 14.74 20.12 3.04
CA ILE A 228 14.85 19.63 1.67
C ILE A 228 13.65 20.15 0.88
N PRO A 229 13.87 21.02 -0.13
CA PRO A 229 12.81 21.46 -1.01
C PRO A 229 12.47 20.36 -2.04
N ILE A 230 11.22 19.90 -2.03
CA ILE A 230 10.70 18.93 -3.02
C ILE A 230 9.78 19.66 -4.00
N LEU A 231 10.12 19.61 -5.29
CA LEU A 231 9.30 20.21 -6.33
C LEU A 231 7.91 19.54 -6.41
N LYS A 232 6.84 20.33 -6.38
CA LYS A 232 5.47 19.88 -6.63
C LYS A 232 5.36 19.43 -8.08
N THR A 233 4.72 18.28 -8.31
CA THR A 233 4.50 17.72 -9.64
C THR A 233 3.84 18.75 -10.57
N GLY A 234 4.40 18.94 -11.77
CA GLY A 234 3.85 19.82 -12.80
C GLY A 234 3.98 21.33 -12.55
N LYS A 235 4.67 21.76 -11.49
CA LYS A 235 4.90 23.19 -11.19
C LYS A 235 6.29 23.64 -11.67
N ASP A 236 6.41 24.93 -11.97
CA ASP A 236 7.64 25.53 -12.51
C ASP A 236 8.79 25.50 -11.49
N PRO A 237 9.94 24.85 -11.79
CA PRO A 237 11.12 24.83 -10.93
C PRO A 237 11.74 26.21 -10.65
N SER A 238 11.42 27.24 -11.44
CA SER A 238 11.97 28.58 -11.24
C SER A 238 11.34 29.31 -10.04
N GLN A 239 10.15 28.89 -9.61
CA GLN A 239 9.38 29.56 -8.57
C GLN A 239 9.54 28.87 -7.20
N MET A 240 9.87 29.65 -6.16
CA MET A 240 10.00 29.13 -4.79
C MET A 240 8.72 28.47 -4.28
N GLY A 241 7.53 29.00 -4.63
CA GLY A 241 6.23 28.43 -4.24
C GLY A 241 5.93 27.05 -4.84
N SER A 242 6.70 26.64 -5.85
CA SER A 242 6.61 25.31 -6.46
C SER A 242 7.23 24.22 -5.60
N TYR A 243 8.01 24.56 -4.56
CA TYR A 243 8.65 23.58 -3.69
C TYR A 243 7.86 23.39 -2.38
N ARG A 244 7.85 22.16 -1.87
CA ARG A 244 7.43 21.80 -0.52
C ARG A 244 8.68 21.63 0.34
N PRO A 245 8.91 22.47 1.37
CA PRO A 245 10.00 22.23 2.29
C PRO A 245 9.67 21.03 3.18
N ILE A 246 10.50 19.99 3.16
CA ILE A 246 10.42 18.86 4.10
C ILE A 246 11.61 18.95 5.05
N GLN A 247 11.34 18.91 6.36
CA GLN A 247 12.38 18.96 7.37
C GLN A 247 12.77 17.55 7.83
N LEU A 248 14.05 17.21 7.74
CA LEU A 248 14.63 16.02 8.33
C LEU A 248 15.13 16.33 9.74
N THR A 249 14.39 15.91 10.75
CA THR A 249 14.78 15.98 12.17
C THR A 249 15.24 14.61 12.70
N SER A 250 15.86 14.63 13.90
CA SER A 250 16.32 13.44 14.63
C SER A 250 15.29 12.31 14.66
N CYS A 251 15.73 11.09 14.33
CA CYS A 251 14.89 9.89 14.45
C CYS A 251 14.51 9.59 15.90
N VAL A 252 15.40 9.91 16.86
CA VAL A 252 15.14 9.77 18.29
C VAL A 252 14.06 10.75 18.75
N GLY A 253 14.16 12.03 18.33
CA GLY A 253 13.14 13.04 18.60
C GLY A 253 11.77 12.68 18.01
N LYS A 254 11.72 12.23 16.76
CA LYS A 254 10.48 11.77 16.10
C LYS A 254 9.83 10.60 16.82
N LEU A 255 10.63 9.67 17.37
CA LEU A 255 10.10 8.55 18.13
C LEU A 255 9.46 9.05 19.43
N TYR A 256 10.07 9.99 20.14
CA TYR A 256 9.46 10.63 21.30
C TYR A 256 8.17 11.39 20.97
N GLU A 257 8.17 12.18 19.89
CA GLU A 257 6.97 12.87 19.39
C GLU A 257 5.85 11.90 19.06
N ARG A 258 6.17 10.74 18.47
CA ARG A 258 5.19 9.69 18.19
C ARG A 258 4.59 9.11 19.48
N LEU A 259 5.39 8.90 20.53
CA LEU A 259 4.89 8.45 21.84
C LEU A 259 3.93 9.48 22.45
N LEU A 260 4.30 10.77 22.39
CA LEU A 260 3.44 11.86 22.85
C LEU A 260 2.16 11.96 22.02
N LYS A 261 2.26 11.90 20.69
CA LYS A 261 1.11 11.91 19.78
C LYS A 261 0.14 10.79 20.10
N THR A 262 0.61 9.56 20.33
CA THR A 262 -0.26 8.43 20.68
C THR A 262 -1.01 8.71 21.99
N ARG A 263 -0.33 9.28 23.00
CA ARG A 263 -0.95 9.64 24.30
C ARG A 263 -1.97 10.77 24.18
N LEU A 264 -1.62 11.84 23.47
CA LEU A 264 -2.51 12.98 23.25
C LEU A 264 -3.74 12.59 22.42
N ASN A 265 -3.55 11.83 21.35
CA ASN A 265 -4.67 11.35 20.54
C ASN A 265 -5.63 10.48 21.34
N HIS A 266 -5.11 9.64 22.23
CA HIS A 266 -5.95 8.83 23.11
C HIS A 266 -6.84 9.73 23.99
N LEU A 267 -6.24 10.70 24.69
CA LEU A 267 -6.97 11.66 25.54
C LEU A 267 -7.99 12.49 24.74
N LEU A 268 -7.59 13.04 23.58
CA LEU A 268 -8.44 13.92 22.76
C LEU A 268 -9.69 13.21 22.24
N GLU A 269 -9.58 11.92 21.89
CA GLU A 269 -10.70 11.12 21.40
C GLU A 269 -11.54 10.55 22.55
N GLU A 270 -10.93 10.15 23.67
CA GLU A 270 -11.61 9.67 24.88
C GLU A 270 -12.51 10.76 25.48
N GLU A 271 -11.97 11.96 25.67
CA GLU A 271 -12.68 13.14 26.18
C GLU A 271 -13.55 13.83 25.11
N LYS A 272 -13.58 13.29 23.88
CA LYS A 272 -14.34 13.82 22.73
C LYS A 272 -14.11 15.32 22.46
N LEU A 273 -12.88 15.79 22.65
CA LEU A 273 -12.50 17.19 22.50
C LEU A 273 -12.39 17.64 21.03
N LEU A 274 -12.34 16.69 20.09
CA LEU A 274 -12.27 16.96 18.65
C LEU A 274 -13.66 17.01 18.03
N ASN A 275 -13.90 18.01 17.16
CA ASN A 275 -15.17 18.16 16.46
C ASN A 275 -15.52 16.89 15.65
N PRO A 276 -16.74 16.33 15.76
CA PRO A 276 -17.15 15.14 14.99
C PRO A 276 -17.11 15.31 13.47
N ARG A 277 -16.99 16.53 12.94
CA ARG A 277 -16.89 16.84 11.50
C ARG A 277 -15.46 17.08 11.01
N GLN A 278 -14.46 16.97 11.89
CA GLN A 278 -13.04 16.99 11.51
C GLN A 278 -12.52 15.58 11.20
N ALA A 279 -11.90 15.36 10.05
CA ALA A 279 -11.38 14.05 9.64
C ALA A 279 -9.86 13.99 9.46
N GLY A 280 -9.22 15.11 9.12
CA GLY A 280 -7.79 15.12 8.80
C GLY A 280 -6.95 14.49 9.90
N PHE A 281 -6.11 13.52 9.53
CA PHE A 281 -5.18 12.80 10.40
C PHE A 281 -5.79 12.07 11.61
N ARG A 282 -7.10 11.81 11.60
CA ARG A 282 -7.79 11.08 12.67
C ARG A 282 -7.93 9.60 12.33
N CYS A 283 -7.97 8.77 13.37
CA CYS A 283 -8.17 7.33 13.22
C CYS A 283 -9.56 7.06 12.61
N LEU A 284 -9.62 6.07 11.71
CA LEU A 284 -10.86 5.62 11.04
C LEU A 284 -11.59 6.71 10.24
N ARG A 285 -10.87 7.73 9.77
CA ARG A 285 -11.40 8.79 8.91
C ARG A 285 -10.46 9.02 7.74
N ASN A 286 -10.99 9.04 6.54
CA ASN A 286 -10.22 9.30 5.33
C ASN A 286 -10.84 10.44 4.50
N THR A 287 -10.20 10.79 3.39
CA THR A 287 -10.67 11.84 2.48
C THR A 287 -11.97 11.46 1.76
N GLU A 288 -12.14 10.19 1.39
CA GLU A 288 -13.32 9.68 0.70
C GLU A 288 -14.56 9.75 1.62
N ASP A 289 -14.40 9.43 2.91
CA ASP A 289 -15.46 9.56 3.92
C ASP A 289 -15.96 11.00 4.01
N GLN A 290 -15.05 11.98 3.96
CA GLN A 290 -15.43 13.39 4.01
C GLN A 290 -16.11 13.86 2.73
N VAL A 291 -15.59 13.49 1.56
CA VAL A 291 -16.24 13.83 0.30
C VAL A 291 -17.63 13.21 0.23
N THR A 292 -17.78 11.96 0.67
CA THR A 292 -19.07 11.27 0.73
C THR A 292 -20.04 11.97 1.66
N ARG A 293 -19.58 12.38 2.85
CA ARG A 293 -20.40 13.16 3.79
C ARG A 293 -20.88 14.46 3.18
N VAL A 294 -19.96 15.28 2.64
CA VAL A 294 -20.31 16.57 2.03
C VAL A 294 -21.30 16.37 0.87
N THR A 295 -21.04 15.38 0.02
CA THR A 295 -21.92 15.05 -1.12
C THR A 295 -23.30 14.61 -0.64
N GLN A 296 -23.36 13.77 0.40
CA GLN A 296 -24.62 13.30 0.97
C GLN A 296 -25.41 14.44 1.59
N THR A 297 -24.77 15.34 2.35
CA THR A 297 -25.42 16.56 2.89
C THR A 297 -26.04 17.40 1.78
N ILE A 298 -25.32 17.61 0.67
CA ILE A 298 -25.84 18.35 -0.48
C ILE A 298 -27.04 17.63 -1.11
N VAL A 299 -26.92 16.32 -1.35
CA VAL A 299 -27.99 15.51 -1.96
C VAL A 299 -29.25 15.47 -1.07
N ASP A 300 -29.09 15.33 0.24
CA ASP A 300 -30.20 15.31 1.19
C ASP A 300 -30.91 16.67 1.22
N GLY A 301 -30.15 17.77 1.14
CA GLY A 301 -30.67 19.12 1.01
C GLY A 301 -31.47 19.32 -0.29
N LEU A 302 -30.96 18.84 -1.42
CA LEU A 302 -31.65 18.91 -2.71
C LEU A 302 -32.93 18.06 -2.76
N ASN A 303 -32.91 16.88 -2.14
CA ASN A 303 -34.04 15.95 -2.17
C ASN A 303 -35.10 16.25 -1.10
N ASN A 304 -34.92 17.25 -0.23
CA ASN A 304 -35.78 17.51 0.93
C ASN A 304 -36.05 16.26 1.80
N SER A 305 -35.15 15.27 1.78
CA SER A 305 -35.39 13.90 2.28
C SER A 305 -34.57 13.55 3.54
N GLY A 306 -33.88 14.50 4.15
CA GLY A 306 -33.05 14.27 5.34
C GLY A 306 -33.85 14.25 6.66
N PRO A 307 -33.36 13.55 7.71
CA PRO A 307 -34.09 13.40 8.98
C PRO A 307 -34.35 14.70 9.76
N GLN A 308 -33.76 15.85 9.40
CA GLN A 308 -34.08 17.16 9.99
C GLN A 308 -33.86 18.27 8.96
N LYS A 309 -34.92 19.02 8.59
CA LYS A 309 -34.80 20.37 8.01
C LYS A 309 -34.09 21.24 9.05
N ARG A 310 -32.76 21.34 9.00
CA ARG A 310 -32.01 22.31 9.81
C ARG A 310 -31.51 23.39 8.86
N GLU A 311 -32.26 24.48 8.77
CA GLU A 311 -31.71 25.72 8.23
C GLU A 311 -30.54 26.16 9.12
N GLY A 312 -29.38 26.41 8.51
CA GLY A 312 -28.18 26.78 9.25
C GLY A 312 -26.87 26.41 8.55
N ILE A 313 -25.79 26.60 9.30
CA ILE A 313 -24.40 26.41 8.83
C ILE A 313 -23.88 25.06 9.33
N GLU A 314 -23.42 24.24 8.40
CA GLU A 314 -22.66 23.01 8.65
C GLU A 314 -21.20 23.23 8.21
N ILE A 315 -20.27 22.59 8.95
CA ILE A 315 -18.83 22.70 8.69
C ILE A 315 -18.27 21.32 8.37
N SER A 316 -17.34 21.21 7.43
CA SER A 316 -16.59 19.98 7.18
C SER A 316 -15.10 20.30 7.15
N LEU A 317 -14.30 19.58 7.94
CA LEU A 317 -12.87 19.88 8.06
C LEU A 317 -11.99 18.69 7.70
N PHE A 318 -10.96 18.95 6.90
CA PHE A 318 -9.86 18.04 6.68
C PHE A 318 -8.53 18.76 6.89
N ALA A 319 -7.92 18.54 8.05
CA ALA A 319 -6.71 19.25 8.47
C ALA A 319 -6.93 20.78 8.47
N ASP A 320 -6.25 21.50 7.59
CA ASP A 320 -6.37 22.95 7.38
C ASP A 320 -7.52 23.34 6.43
N ASP A 321 -8.03 22.41 5.61
CA ASP A 321 -9.12 22.68 4.69
C ASP A 321 -10.48 22.66 5.40
N LEU A 322 -11.23 23.76 5.30
CA LEU A 322 -12.58 23.94 5.85
C LEU A 322 -13.57 24.20 4.71
N ALA A 323 -14.68 23.45 4.71
CA ALA A 323 -15.85 23.75 3.90
C ALA A 323 -17.01 24.20 4.79
N LEU A 324 -17.66 25.29 4.40
CA LEU A 324 -18.92 25.76 4.98
C LEU A 324 -20.07 25.35 4.04
N LEU A 325 -21.08 24.71 4.61
CA LEU A 325 -22.27 24.25 3.90
C LEU A 325 -23.47 24.96 4.51
N VAL A 326 -24.28 25.60 3.67
CA VAL A 326 -25.50 26.31 4.11
C VAL A 326 -26.70 25.71 3.40
N GLN A 327 -27.76 25.47 4.17
CA GLN A 327 -29.04 25.03 3.65
C GLN A 327 -30.11 26.05 4.02
N HIS A 328 -30.81 26.59 3.02
CA HIS A 328 -31.94 27.51 3.20
C HIS A 328 -32.85 27.49 1.96
N GLU A 329 -34.16 27.74 2.11
CA GLU A 329 -35.11 27.76 1.00
C GLU A 329 -34.95 29.01 0.10
N ASN A 330 -34.53 30.12 0.70
CA ASN A 330 -34.20 31.39 0.03
C ASN A 330 -32.67 31.57 -0.12
N LEU A 331 -32.21 31.91 -1.33
CA LEU A 331 -30.80 32.17 -1.65
C LEU A 331 -30.19 33.37 -0.93
N ASP A 332 -30.94 34.46 -0.73
CA ASP A 332 -30.44 35.67 -0.07
C ASP A 332 -30.14 35.41 1.40
N GLU A 333 -31.03 34.67 2.07
CA GLU A 333 -30.84 34.22 3.44
C GLU A 333 -29.71 33.18 3.56
N ALA A 334 -29.56 32.30 2.56
CA ALA A 334 -28.41 31.39 2.48
C ALA A 334 -27.08 32.17 2.40
N ALA A 335 -27.03 33.20 1.57
CA ALA A 335 -25.86 34.07 1.44
C ALA A 335 -25.56 34.82 2.74
N SER A 336 -26.59 35.34 3.42
CA SER A 336 -26.47 35.96 4.74
C SER A 336 -25.87 35.02 5.79
N LEU A 337 -26.38 33.79 5.85
CA LEU A 337 -25.85 32.76 6.76
C LEU A 337 -24.40 32.37 6.40
N LEU A 338 -24.08 32.23 5.12
CA LEU A 338 -22.72 31.94 4.69
C LEU A 338 -21.75 33.05 5.11
N GLN A 339 -22.14 34.32 4.93
CA GLN A 339 -21.35 35.48 5.34
C GLN A 339 -21.13 35.51 6.85
N GLN A 340 -22.15 35.19 7.65
CA GLN A 340 -22.02 35.05 9.11
C GLN A 340 -21.01 33.95 9.47
N GLY A 341 -21.06 32.81 8.78
CA GLY A 341 -20.10 31.72 8.96
C GLY A 341 -18.67 32.13 8.64
N LEU A 342 -18.46 32.85 7.53
CA LEU A 342 -17.16 33.38 7.16
C LEU A 342 -16.62 34.37 8.19
N GLN A 343 -17.45 35.25 8.73
CA GLN A 343 -17.04 36.18 9.80
C GLN A 343 -16.58 35.43 11.05
N CYS A 344 -17.29 34.38 11.45
CA CYS A 344 -16.90 33.56 12.59
C CYS A 344 -15.53 32.88 12.37
N VAL A 345 -15.24 32.44 11.14
CA VAL A 345 -13.94 31.85 10.78
C VAL A 345 -12.84 32.89 10.81
N GLU A 346 -13.11 34.11 10.34
CA GLU A 346 -12.17 35.24 10.41
C GLU A 346 -11.84 35.61 11.85
N ASP A 347 -12.86 35.81 12.70
CA ASP A 347 -12.69 36.15 14.11
C ASP A 347 -11.90 35.06 14.85
N TRP A 348 -12.21 33.79 14.59
CA TRP A 348 -11.46 32.66 15.13
C TRP A 348 -10.00 32.66 14.63
N SER A 349 -9.77 32.90 13.35
CA SER A 349 -8.43 32.97 12.77
C SER A 349 -7.59 34.09 13.42
N LEU A 350 -8.21 35.25 13.68
CA LEU A 350 -7.57 36.37 14.37
C LEU A 350 -7.24 36.02 15.83
N GLN A 351 -8.18 35.41 16.55
CA GLN A 351 -7.97 34.96 17.93
C GLN A 351 -6.76 34.02 18.04
N TRP A 352 -6.62 33.09 17.10
CA TRP A 352 -5.57 32.07 17.09
C TRP A 352 -4.33 32.45 16.26
N LYS A 353 -4.26 33.70 15.77
CA LYS A 353 -3.14 34.24 14.98
C LYS A 353 -2.82 33.40 13.73
N MET A 354 -3.87 32.87 13.10
CA MET A 354 -3.78 32.17 11.82
C MET A 354 -4.03 33.14 10.67
N THR A 355 -3.39 32.89 9.53
CA THR A 355 -3.55 33.70 8.31
C THR A 355 -4.37 32.92 7.28
N LEU A 356 -5.52 33.48 6.89
CA LEU A 356 -6.34 32.92 5.82
C LEU A 356 -5.74 33.29 4.45
N ILE A 357 -5.67 32.32 3.55
CA ILE A 357 -5.19 32.54 2.18
C ILE A 357 -6.40 32.77 1.29
N VAL A 358 -6.80 34.04 1.16
CA VAL A 358 -8.02 34.44 0.42
C VAL A 358 -8.01 33.93 -1.03
N GLU A 359 -6.85 33.87 -1.67
CA GLU A 359 -6.68 33.36 -3.06
C GLU A 359 -7.05 31.88 -3.23
N LYS A 360 -7.10 31.11 -2.13
CA LYS A 360 -7.52 29.70 -2.13
C LYS A 360 -8.95 29.52 -1.62
N CYS A 361 -9.57 30.59 -1.11
CA CYS A 361 -10.98 30.58 -0.74
C CYS A 361 -11.77 30.73 -2.04
N ASP A 362 -12.41 29.65 -2.46
CA ASP A 362 -13.18 29.58 -3.69
C ASP A 362 -14.60 29.11 -3.39
N ASP A 363 -15.55 29.47 -4.25
CA ASP A 363 -16.89 28.91 -4.28
C ASP A 363 -17.10 28.14 -5.58
N PRO A 364 -16.40 27.00 -5.77
CA PRO A 364 -16.51 26.19 -6.97
C PRO A 364 -17.91 25.58 -7.14
N LEU A 365 -18.72 25.59 -6.07
CA LEU A 365 -20.08 25.06 -6.07
C LEU A 365 -21.10 26.07 -6.59
N ARG A 366 -20.82 27.37 -6.57
CA ARG A 366 -21.68 28.39 -7.21
C ARG A 366 -21.87 28.12 -8.70
N GLU A 367 -20.79 27.83 -9.43
CA GLU A 367 -20.87 27.50 -10.86
C GLU A 367 -21.68 26.20 -11.08
N ILE A 368 -21.56 25.22 -10.17
CA ILE A 368 -22.32 23.95 -10.23
C ILE A 368 -23.80 24.15 -9.87
N ALA A 369 -24.10 25.03 -8.91
CA ALA A 369 -25.46 25.35 -8.46
C ALA A 369 -26.21 26.26 -9.45
N GLU A 370 -25.50 27.16 -10.12
CA GLU A 370 -26.03 28.02 -11.19
C GLU A 370 -26.20 27.25 -12.51
N ASN A 371 -25.46 26.14 -12.70
CA ASN A 371 -25.67 25.24 -13.83
C ASN A 371 -27.00 24.49 -13.69
N PRO A 372 -27.81 24.39 -14.75
CA PRO A 372 -29.03 23.58 -14.72
C PRO A 372 -28.64 22.13 -14.40
N VAL A 373 -29.07 21.64 -13.24
CA VAL A 373 -28.84 20.26 -12.79
C VAL A 373 -29.32 19.33 -13.90
N ARG A 374 -28.37 18.71 -14.62
CA ARG A 374 -28.70 17.72 -15.66
C ARG A 374 -29.56 16.65 -14.98
N ARG A 375 -30.83 16.54 -15.38
CA ARG A 375 -31.73 15.50 -14.88
C ARG A 375 -31.01 14.17 -15.06
N ARG A 376 -30.69 13.53 -13.94
CA ARG A 376 -30.13 12.18 -13.92
C ARG A 376 -31.00 11.31 -14.84
N LEU A 377 -30.38 10.65 -15.82
CA LEU A 377 -31.08 9.73 -16.71
C LEU A 377 -31.86 8.72 -15.84
N LYS A 378 -33.18 8.83 -15.84
CA LYS A 378 -34.10 7.82 -15.28
C LYS A 378 -34.13 6.63 -16.25
N SER A 379 -33.04 5.89 -16.36
CA SER A 379 -33.06 4.63 -17.10
C SER A 379 -33.10 3.48 -16.10
N LEU A 380 -34.16 2.66 -16.19
CA LEU A 380 -34.30 1.24 -15.81
C LEU A 380 -33.28 0.73 -14.78
N GLY A 381 -33.76 0.39 -13.56
CA GLY A 381 -33.06 -0.48 -12.61
C GLY A 381 -31.58 -0.15 -12.44
N THR A 382 -31.24 0.89 -11.69
CA THR A 382 -29.83 1.24 -11.52
C THR A 382 -29.09 0.13 -10.75
N TRP A 383 -27.79 -0.08 -11.00
CA TRP A 383 -26.95 -0.98 -10.19
C TRP A 383 -27.03 -0.72 -8.69
N ARG A 384 -27.42 0.50 -8.30
CA ARG A 384 -27.71 0.86 -6.91
C ARG A 384 -28.98 0.21 -6.39
N GLU A 385 -30.06 0.19 -7.18
CA GLU A 385 -31.30 -0.51 -6.83
C GLU A 385 -31.09 -2.02 -6.80
N THR A 386 -30.41 -2.59 -7.80
CA THR A 386 -30.06 -4.02 -7.78
C THR A 386 -29.15 -4.37 -6.62
N GLY A 387 -28.14 -3.54 -6.34
CA GLY A 387 -27.23 -3.73 -5.21
C GLY A 387 -27.94 -3.57 -3.86
N LYS A 388 -28.89 -2.65 -3.76
CA LYS A 388 -29.73 -2.44 -2.57
C LYS A 388 -30.67 -3.62 -2.35
N SER A 389 -31.44 -4.04 -3.36
CA SER A 389 -32.29 -5.23 -3.29
C SER A 389 -31.46 -6.46 -2.92
N SER A 390 -30.30 -6.66 -3.55
CA SER A 390 -29.42 -7.80 -3.23
C SER A 390 -28.90 -7.77 -1.78
N ALA A 391 -28.74 -6.58 -1.20
CA ALA A 391 -28.35 -6.43 0.20
C ALA A 391 -29.53 -6.70 1.14
N GLU A 392 -30.70 -6.10 0.87
CA GLU A 392 -31.97 -6.33 1.56
C GLU A 392 -32.34 -7.82 1.56
N ASP A 393 -32.33 -8.46 0.39
CA ASP A 393 -32.67 -9.88 0.19
C ASP A 393 -31.68 -10.84 0.85
N SER A 394 -30.44 -10.39 1.12
CA SER A 394 -29.43 -11.22 1.76
C SER A 394 -29.54 -11.27 3.28
N GLY A 395 -30.30 -10.36 3.90
CA GLY A 395 -30.56 -10.31 5.35
C GLY A 395 -29.59 -9.53 6.28
N PRO A 396 -28.33 -9.17 5.94
CA PRO A 396 -27.45 -8.48 6.88
C PRO A 396 -27.83 -7.02 7.15
N GLU A 397 -28.77 -6.43 6.38
CA GLU A 397 -29.27 -5.08 6.64
C GLU A 397 -30.05 -4.97 7.95
N ASP A 398 -30.70 -6.06 8.36
CA ASP A 398 -31.47 -6.15 9.61
C ASP A 398 -30.57 -6.32 10.84
N LEU A 399 -29.29 -6.64 10.64
CA LEU A 399 -28.33 -6.84 11.72
C LEU A 399 -27.75 -5.51 12.20
N PRO A 400 -27.47 -5.37 13.52
CA PRO A 400 -26.78 -4.20 14.02
C PRO A 400 -25.40 -4.08 13.35
N ARG A 401 -24.98 -2.87 13.00
CA ARG A 401 -23.65 -2.64 12.42
C ARG A 401 -22.61 -2.62 13.53
N GLU A 402 -21.51 -3.35 13.35
CA GLU A 402 -20.41 -3.30 14.32
C GLU A 402 -19.81 -1.88 14.37
N ARG A 403 -19.76 -1.32 15.58
CA ARG A 403 -19.20 -0.01 15.82
C ARG A 403 -17.67 -0.09 15.74
N LEU A 404 -17.08 0.76 14.92
CA LEU A 404 -15.63 0.94 14.91
C LEU A 404 -15.19 1.93 16.00
N ILE A 405 -14.08 1.62 16.64
CA ILE A 405 -13.59 2.30 17.82
C ILE A 405 -12.29 3.01 17.45
N PRO A 406 -12.27 4.36 17.45
CA PRO A 406 -11.11 5.11 16.97
C PRO A 406 -9.90 4.99 17.91
N VAL A 407 -10.14 4.73 19.19
CA VAL A 407 -9.13 4.65 20.25
C VAL A 407 -9.49 3.53 21.22
N PRO A 408 -8.53 2.68 21.64
CA PRO A 408 -8.79 1.63 22.62
C PRO A 408 -9.09 2.21 23.99
N ASP A 409 -9.94 1.56 24.79
CA ASP A 409 -10.23 1.99 26.17
C ASP A 409 -9.07 1.73 27.13
N ILE A 410 -8.29 0.68 26.88
CA ILE A 410 -7.08 0.42 27.64
C ILE A 410 -5.93 1.04 26.86
N PRO A 411 -5.36 2.15 27.36
CA PRO A 411 -4.18 2.71 26.73
C PRO A 411 -3.05 1.68 26.67
N PRO A 412 -2.29 1.61 25.56
CA PRO A 412 -1.28 0.57 25.33
C PRO A 412 -0.19 0.51 26.40
N TRP A 413 0.11 1.63 27.05
CA TRP A 413 1.10 1.72 28.13
C TRP A 413 0.58 1.27 29.50
N MET A 414 -0.66 0.79 29.60
CA MET A 414 -1.20 0.18 30.82
C MET A 414 -1.19 -1.35 30.79
N ILE A 415 -0.84 -1.97 29.65
CA ILE A 415 -0.79 -3.43 29.57
C ILE A 415 0.27 -3.95 30.58
N PRO A 416 -0.09 -4.83 31.52
CA PRO A 416 0.84 -5.32 32.53
C PRO A 416 1.97 -6.15 31.93
N ASP A 417 3.17 -6.08 32.52
CA ASP A 417 4.32 -6.93 32.15
C ASP A 417 4.06 -8.43 32.42
N THR A 418 3.01 -8.76 33.17
CA THR A 418 2.54 -10.12 33.42
C THR A 418 1.81 -10.74 32.23
N PHE A 419 1.43 -9.95 31.21
CA PHE A 419 0.85 -10.45 29.97
C PHE A 419 1.92 -10.69 28.90
N SER A 420 1.83 -11.83 28.22
CA SER A 420 2.64 -12.12 27.05
C SER A 420 1.89 -13.02 26.06
N CYS A 421 2.30 -13.01 24.80
CA CYS A 421 1.76 -13.91 23.79
C CYS A 421 2.81 -14.30 22.76
N SER A 422 2.69 -15.49 22.16
CA SER A 422 3.63 -15.98 21.14
C SER A 422 2.91 -16.63 19.97
N PRO A 423 3.07 -16.10 18.73
CA PRO A 423 2.49 -16.70 17.52
C PRO A 423 3.35 -17.83 16.93
N SER A 424 4.40 -18.25 17.62
CA SER A 424 5.39 -19.21 17.12
C SER A 424 5.76 -20.23 18.19
N LEU A 425 6.12 -21.42 17.74
CA LEU A 425 6.68 -22.48 18.57
C LEU A 425 8.21 -22.36 18.60
N MET A 426 8.86 -23.03 19.56
CA MET A 426 10.31 -23.07 19.64
C MET A 426 10.93 -23.80 18.44
N THR A 427 10.31 -24.91 18.06
CA THR A 427 10.62 -25.64 16.83
C THR A 427 9.62 -25.22 15.74
N SER A 428 10.14 -24.66 14.65
CA SER A 428 9.31 -24.21 13.53
C SER A 428 8.67 -25.39 12.82
N VAL A 429 7.36 -25.33 12.63
CA VAL A 429 6.56 -26.33 11.90
C VAL A 429 5.63 -25.65 10.89
N SER A 430 5.23 -26.40 9.88
CA SER A 430 4.34 -26.01 8.80
C SER A 430 3.08 -26.88 8.79
N LYS A 431 2.02 -26.41 8.12
CA LYS A 431 0.77 -27.17 7.97
C LYS A 431 0.92 -28.49 7.20
N THR A 432 2.02 -28.66 6.45
CA THR A 432 2.31 -29.86 5.66
C THR A 432 3.10 -30.92 6.42
N ASP A 433 3.62 -30.58 7.61
CA ASP A 433 4.37 -31.54 8.42
C ASP A 433 3.43 -32.58 9.05
N PRO A 434 3.92 -33.80 9.37
CA PRO A 434 3.11 -34.83 10.01
C PRO A 434 2.52 -34.36 11.36
N PRO A 435 1.28 -34.76 11.72
CA PRO A 435 0.66 -34.42 13.01
C PRO A 435 1.55 -34.72 14.22
N GLU A 436 2.30 -35.82 14.18
CA GLU A 436 3.19 -36.25 15.26
C GLU A 436 4.36 -35.28 15.45
N ALA A 437 4.91 -34.72 14.36
CA ALA A 437 5.98 -33.73 14.41
C ALA A 437 5.46 -32.38 14.93
N GLN A 438 4.26 -31.98 14.50
CA GLN A 438 3.59 -30.79 14.99
C GLN A 438 3.31 -30.89 16.50
N LYS A 439 2.78 -32.04 16.94
CA LYS A 439 2.54 -32.34 18.36
C LYS A 439 3.82 -32.32 19.18
N ALA A 440 4.90 -32.95 18.69
CA ALA A 440 6.19 -32.93 19.37
C ALA A 440 6.74 -31.51 19.56
N ALA A 441 6.57 -30.62 18.57
CA ALA A 441 6.97 -29.21 18.68
C ALA A 441 6.14 -28.43 19.71
N VAL A 442 4.84 -28.75 19.85
CA VAL A 442 3.99 -28.21 20.91
C VAL A 442 4.50 -28.69 22.27
N GLU A 443 4.66 -30.00 22.46
CA GLU A 443 5.15 -30.58 23.71
C GLU A 443 6.54 -30.06 24.11
N GLU A 444 7.42 -29.81 23.14
CA GLU A 444 8.71 -29.15 23.38
C GLU A 444 8.51 -27.73 23.88
N THR A 445 7.72 -26.91 23.17
CA THR A 445 7.44 -25.52 23.56
C THR A 445 6.85 -25.44 24.96
N MET A 446 5.92 -26.33 25.29
CA MET A 446 5.28 -26.43 26.60
C MET A 446 6.27 -26.71 27.75
N LYS A 447 7.39 -27.40 27.50
CA LYS A 447 8.43 -27.65 28.52
C LYS A 447 9.20 -26.40 28.93
N TYR A 448 9.26 -25.39 28.06
CA TYR A 448 9.96 -24.13 28.32
C TYR A 448 9.06 -23.04 28.89
N LEU A 449 7.73 -23.21 28.78
CA LEU A 449 6.77 -22.34 29.43
C LEU A 449 6.74 -22.61 30.94
N ALA A 450 6.42 -21.57 31.72
CA ALA A 450 6.20 -21.75 33.15
C ALA A 450 5.03 -22.71 33.37
N LYS A 451 5.17 -23.64 34.32
CA LYS A 451 4.12 -24.61 34.63
C LYS A 451 2.82 -23.86 34.97
N PRO A 452 1.74 -24.04 34.19
CA PRO A 452 0.49 -23.33 34.41
C PRO A 452 -0.25 -23.93 35.61
N ASP A 453 -0.94 -23.05 36.36
CA ASP A 453 -1.94 -23.44 37.35
C ASP A 453 -3.27 -23.76 36.67
N ILE A 454 -3.56 -23.14 35.52
CA ILE A 454 -4.72 -23.47 34.68
C ILE A 454 -4.27 -23.44 33.22
N GLU A 455 -4.58 -24.51 32.50
CA GLU A 455 -4.36 -24.65 31.06
C GLU A 455 -5.70 -24.59 30.35
N ILE A 456 -5.84 -23.66 29.40
CA ILE A 456 -7.08 -23.44 28.65
C ILE A 456 -6.80 -23.59 27.16
N TYR A 457 -7.65 -24.31 26.46
CA TYR A 457 -7.66 -24.43 25.01
C TYR A 457 -8.89 -23.75 24.44
N THR A 458 -8.74 -23.02 23.34
CA THR A 458 -9.84 -22.33 22.66
C THR A 458 -9.77 -22.56 21.16
N ASP A 459 -10.92 -22.82 20.56
CA ASP A 459 -11.08 -22.93 19.11
C ASP A 459 -12.37 -22.23 18.67
N GLY A 460 -12.41 -21.76 17.42
CA GLY A 460 -13.55 -21.11 16.81
C GLY A 460 -13.87 -21.62 15.40
N SER A 461 -15.13 -21.99 15.19
CA SER A 461 -15.65 -22.51 13.93
C SER A 461 -16.64 -21.54 13.27
N ALA A 462 -16.76 -21.62 11.96
CA ALA A 462 -17.78 -20.90 11.19
C ALA A 462 -18.23 -21.76 10.02
N MET A 463 -19.53 -22.05 9.94
CA MET A 463 -20.13 -22.79 8.83
C MET A 463 -20.00 -22.01 7.52
N ASP A 464 -19.51 -22.67 6.46
CA ASP A 464 -19.13 -22.04 5.19
C ASP A 464 -18.18 -20.83 5.35
N GLY A 465 -17.49 -20.71 6.49
CA GLY A 465 -16.60 -19.61 6.85
C GLY A 465 -17.30 -18.29 7.23
N ILE A 466 -18.63 -18.25 7.31
CA ILE A 466 -19.36 -16.98 7.51
C ILE A 466 -20.64 -17.07 8.33
N ASP A 467 -21.32 -18.21 8.34
CA ASP A 467 -22.58 -18.41 9.04
C ASP A 467 -22.34 -19.29 10.27
N TYR A 468 -23.21 -19.19 11.29
CA TYR A 468 -23.16 -20.01 12.51
C TYR A 468 -21.76 -20.05 13.12
N LEU A 469 -21.39 -18.95 13.76
CA LEU A 469 -20.12 -18.84 14.46
C LEU A 469 -20.23 -19.57 15.78
N ASP A 470 -19.24 -20.37 16.09
CA ASP A 470 -19.23 -21.17 17.30
C ASP A 470 -17.84 -21.23 17.92
N GLY A 471 -17.79 -21.38 19.23
CA GLY A 471 -16.54 -21.49 19.98
C GLY A 471 -16.54 -22.69 20.90
N GLY A 472 -15.37 -23.27 21.11
CA GLY A 472 -15.15 -24.33 22.08
C GLY A 472 -14.05 -23.93 23.04
N ILE A 473 -14.23 -24.27 24.32
CA ILE A 473 -13.23 -24.04 25.37
C ILE A 473 -13.07 -25.33 26.17
N SER A 474 -11.83 -25.77 26.34
CA SER A 474 -11.45 -26.86 27.24
C SER A 474 -10.50 -26.33 28.32
N ILE A 475 -10.83 -26.57 29.59
CA ILE A 475 -10.09 -26.09 30.75
C ILE A 475 -9.54 -27.32 31.49
N ARG A 476 -8.27 -27.26 31.88
CA ARG A 476 -7.58 -28.33 32.61
C ARG A 476 -6.90 -27.76 33.86
N TYR A 477 -7.18 -28.39 34.99
CA TYR A 477 -6.64 -28.05 36.29
C TYR A 477 -5.48 -28.97 36.71
N PRO A 478 -4.63 -28.57 37.68
CA PRO A 478 -3.46 -29.33 38.09
C PRO A 478 -3.82 -30.63 38.83
N ASN A 479 -5.01 -30.68 39.44
CA ASN A 479 -5.57 -31.86 40.10
C ASN A 479 -6.09 -32.91 39.10
N GLY A 480 -6.07 -32.61 37.80
CA GLY A 480 -6.56 -33.49 36.73
C GLY A 480 -8.04 -33.29 36.37
N GLU A 481 -8.76 -32.42 37.08
CA GLU A 481 -10.13 -32.05 36.72
C GLU A 481 -10.16 -31.30 35.39
N LYS A 482 -11.27 -31.47 34.66
CA LYS A 482 -11.49 -30.86 33.35
C LYS A 482 -12.87 -30.21 33.33
N GLU A 483 -12.95 -29.02 32.78
CA GLU A 483 -14.20 -28.35 32.45
C GLU A 483 -14.22 -28.04 30.95
N SER A 484 -15.41 -28.00 30.36
CA SER A 484 -15.57 -27.70 28.94
C SER A 484 -16.85 -26.94 28.68
N MET A 485 -16.83 -26.13 27.62
CA MET A 485 -17.98 -25.34 27.22
C MET A 485 -18.01 -25.12 25.70
N SER A 486 -19.20 -25.23 25.14
CA SER A 486 -19.54 -24.81 23.77
C SER A 486 -20.22 -23.45 23.81
N ILE A 487 -19.98 -22.62 22.80
CA ILE A 487 -20.41 -21.22 22.74
C ILE A 487 -21.05 -20.97 21.38
N ALA A 488 -22.27 -20.42 21.38
CA ALA A 488 -22.81 -19.75 20.21
C ALA A 488 -22.17 -18.36 20.12
N ALA A 489 -21.47 -18.06 19.01
CA ALA A 489 -20.75 -16.81 18.79
C ALA A 489 -21.45 -15.86 17.81
N GLY A 490 -22.59 -16.26 17.26
CA GLY A 490 -23.49 -15.42 16.48
C GLY A 490 -23.79 -15.97 15.09
N ARG A 491 -24.91 -15.52 14.50
CA ARG A 491 -25.38 -16.05 13.21
C ARG A 491 -24.44 -15.78 12.03
N HIS A 492 -23.79 -14.61 11.99
CA HIS A 492 -22.94 -14.21 10.87
C HIS A 492 -21.64 -13.55 11.35
N GLY A 493 -20.52 -13.91 10.71
CA GLY A 493 -19.23 -13.25 10.91
C GLY A 493 -18.10 -13.93 10.17
N SER A 494 -16.98 -14.19 10.82
CA SER A 494 -15.83 -14.89 10.20
C SER A 494 -15.25 -15.88 11.20
N SER A 495 -14.54 -16.91 10.72
CA SER A 495 -13.83 -17.85 11.61
C SER A 495 -12.92 -17.12 12.59
N PHE A 496 -12.20 -16.08 12.14
CA PHE A 496 -11.39 -15.23 13.03
C PHE A 496 -12.21 -14.57 14.16
N ARG A 497 -13.47 -14.21 13.90
CA ARG A 497 -14.37 -13.65 14.91
C ARG A 497 -14.84 -14.71 15.91
N ALA A 498 -15.14 -15.92 15.44
CA ALA A 498 -15.46 -17.07 16.30
C ALA A 498 -14.31 -17.36 17.26
N GLU A 499 -13.08 -17.41 16.74
CA GLU A 499 -11.83 -17.61 17.48
C GLU A 499 -11.61 -16.53 18.55
N ALA A 500 -11.78 -15.27 18.17
CA ALA A 500 -11.69 -14.16 19.11
C ALA A 500 -12.80 -14.21 20.18
N MET A 501 -13.99 -14.71 19.85
CA MET A 501 -15.09 -14.89 20.80
C MET A 501 -14.81 -16.02 21.79
N ALA A 502 -14.27 -17.16 21.32
CA ALA A 502 -13.86 -18.27 22.17
C ALA A 502 -12.81 -17.79 23.19
N LEU A 503 -11.75 -17.11 22.73
CA LEU A 503 -10.75 -16.50 23.62
C LEU A 503 -11.38 -15.51 24.61
N THR A 504 -12.23 -14.61 24.12
CA THR A 504 -12.88 -13.60 24.97
C THR A 504 -13.75 -14.24 26.04
N THR A 505 -14.44 -15.33 25.72
CA THR A 505 -15.28 -16.06 26.68
C THR A 505 -14.44 -16.81 27.70
N ALA A 506 -13.32 -17.39 27.29
CA ALA A 506 -12.35 -18.00 28.21
C ALA A 506 -11.80 -16.98 29.22
N LEU A 507 -11.49 -15.76 28.73
CA LEU A 507 -11.06 -14.66 29.59
C LEU A 507 -12.17 -14.14 30.51
N ARG A 508 -13.45 -14.16 30.09
CA ARG A 508 -14.59 -13.83 30.97
C ARG A 508 -14.74 -14.83 32.10
N TRP A 509 -14.58 -16.11 31.79
CA TRP A 509 -14.60 -17.17 32.79
C TRP A 509 -13.47 -16.97 33.81
N LEU A 510 -12.25 -16.67 33.34
CA LEU A 510 -11.10 -16.35 34.20
C LEU A 510 -11.30 -15.08 35.05
N ASP A 511 -11.97 -14.05 34.50
CA ASP A 511 -12.21 -12.78 35.19
C ASP A 511 -13.05 -12.96 36.46
N VAL A 512 -13.97 -13.93 36.49
CA VAL A 512 -14.81 -14.26 37.65
C VAL A 512 -14.33 -15.48 38.44
N GLY A 513 -13.40 -16.26 37.88
CA GLY A 513 -12.88 -17.49 38.47
C GLY A 513 -11.96 -17.32 39.67
N GLU A 514 -11.42 -18.45 40.13
CA GLU A 514 -10.45 -18.49 41.21
C GLU A 514 -9.11 -17.85 40.84
N LYS A 515 -8.41 -17.37 41.85
CA LYS A 515 -7.09 -16.74 41.69
C LYS A 515 -6.06 -17.80 41.35
N CYS A 516 -5.17 -17.49 40.40
CA CYS A 516 -4.11 -18.37 39.95
C CYS A 516 -2.84 -17.54 39.67
N GLY A 517 -1.66 -18.16 39.82
CA GLY A 517 -0.37 -17.51 39.60
C GLY A 517 0.01 -17.49 38.12
N ASN A 518 -0.01 -18.63 37.44
CA ASN A 518 0.36 -18.79 36.04
C ASN A 518 -0.82 -19.32 35.21
N LEU A 519 -1.22 -18.58 34.19
CA LEU A 519 -2.27 -18.93 33.25
C LEU A 519 -1.69 -19.14 31.86
N LEU A 520 -2.10 -20.23 31.22
CA LEU A 520 -1.75 -20.53 29.85
C LEU A 520 -3.01 -20.76 29.02
N ILE A 521 -3.18 -19.93 27.98
CA ILE A 521 -4.22 -20.12 26.97
C ILE A 521 -3.56 -20.56 25.66
N LEU A 522 -4.08 -21.62 25.07
CA LEU A 522 -3.63 -22.25 23.84
C LEU A 522 -4.74 -22.11 22.79
N THR A 523 -4.38 -21.61 21.60
CA THR A 523 -5.30 -21.44 20.47
C THR A 523 -4.60 -21.82 19.19
N ASP A 524 -5.31 -22.41 18.24
CA ASP A 524 -4.75 -22.69 16.91
C ASP A 524 -4.87 -21.54 15.91
N SER A 525 -5.49 -20.45 16.34
CA SER A 525 -5.62 -19.21 15.59
C SER A 525 -4.34 -18.37 15.60
N GLN A 526 -3.37 -18.70 14.73
CA GLN A 526 -2.13 -17.90 14.62
C GLN A 526 -2.43 -16.43 14.27
N ALA A 527 -3.49 -16.20 13.49
CA ALA A 527 -3.93 -14.86 13.12
C ALA A 527 -4.37 -14.04 14.34
N LEU A 528 -5.08 -14.66 15.30
CA LEU A 528 -5.51 -14.03 16.54
C LEU A 528 -4.30 -13.65 17.40
N VAL A 529 -3.36 -14.57 17.60
CA VAL A 529 -2.17 -14.30 18.41
C VAL A 529 -1.28 -13.22 17.79
N ARG A 530 -1.10 -13.24 16.46
CA ARG A 530 -0.41 -12.15 15.72
C ARG A 530 -1.14 -10.81 15.84
N LYS A 531 -2.46 -10.80 16.00
CA LYS A 531 -3.24 -9.59 16.22
C LYS A 531 -3.01 -9.05 17.64
N LEU A 532 -2.94 -9.94 18.64
CA LEU A 532 -2.62 -9.59 20.03
C LEU A 532 -1.18 -9.08 20.18
N GLU A 533 -0.22 -9.67 19.47
CA GLU A 533 1.20 -9.24 19.49
C GLU A 533 1.37 -7.77 19.02
N ARG A 534 0.47 -7.26 18.19
CA ARG A 534 0.46 -5.85 17.75
C ARG A 534 -0.01 -4.88 18.84
N GLY A 535 -0.51 -5.39 19.97
CA GLY A 535 -0.95 -4.62 21.12
C GLY A 535 -2.36 -4.02 21.02
N ALA A 536 -2.86 -3.53 22.16
CA ALA A 536 -4.19 -2.95 22.31
C ALA A 536 -4.43 -1.71 21.43
N GLU A 537 -3.36 -1.03 20.97
CA GLU A 537 -3.45 0.17 20.13
C GLU A 537 -4.13 -0.04 18.77
N LYS A 538 -4.21 -1.29 18.30
CA LYS A 538 -4.80 -1.65 16.99
C LYS A 538 -6.19 -2.26 17.12
N SER A 539 -6.81 -2.19 18.29
CA SER A 539 -8.15 -2.66 18.55
C SER A 539 -9.16 -1.66 18.01
N ILE A 540 -9.89 -2.08 16.98
CA ILE A 540 -10.85 -1.22 16.27
C ILE A 540 -12.29 -1.71 16.39
N SER A 541 -12.53 -2.92 16.92
CA SER A 541 -13.87 -3.48 17.14
C SER A 541 -14.19 -3.63 18.63
N GLU A 542 -15.48 -3.68 18.97
CA GLU A 542 -15.96 -3.88 20.35
C GLU A 542 -15.51 -5.22 20.92
N LEU A 543 -15.48 -6.28 20.09
CA LEU A 543 -14.97 -7.58 20.51
C LEU A 543 -13.49 -7.49 20.91
N GLN A 544 -12.63 -6.95 20.04
CA GLN A 544 -11.19 -6.81 20.33
C GLN A 544 -10.93 -6.00 21.58
N LYS A 545 -11.69 -4.92 21.74
CA LYS A 545 -11.64 -4.05 22.90
C LYS A 545 -11.99 -4.81 24.18
N GLU A 546 -13.07 -5.58 24.16
CA GLU A 546 -13.46 -6.39 25.31
C GLU A 546 -12.41 -7.46 25.63
N THR A 547 -11.85 -8.14 24.62
CA THR A 547 -10.73 -9.06 24.80
C THR A 547 -9.57 -8.40 25.55
N TRP A 548 -9.14 -7.20 25.11
CA TRP A 548 -8.05 -6.48 25.77
C TRP A 548 -8.39 -5.98 27.17
N ARG A 549 -9.64 -5.55 27.43
CA ARG A 549 -10.09 -5.21 28.78
C ARG A 549 -10.00 -6.42 29.71
N LEU A 550 -10.40 -7.60 29.24
CA LEU A 550 -10.33 -8.82 30.03
C LEU A 550 -8.89 -9.29 30.23
N ILE A 551 -8.04 -9.26 29.20
CA ILE A 551 -6.60 -9.51 29.33
C ILE A 551 -6.01 -8.61 30.42
N TYR A 552 -6.33 -7.32 30.38
CA TYR A 552 -5.86 -6.36 31.38
C TYR A 552 -6.35 -6.71 32.80
N ARG A 553 -7.64 -7.01 32.96
CA ARG A 553 -8.23 -7.36 34.27
C ARG A 553 -7.63 -8.64 34.84
N VAL A 554 -7.54 -9.69 34.03
CA VAL A 554 -6.98 -10.99 34.40
C VAL A 554 -5.49 -10.85 34.75
N ALA A 555 -4.68 -10.22 33.90
CA ALA A 555 -3.24 -10.09 34.12
C ALA A 555 -2.88 -9.18 35.31
N ARG A 556 -3.74 -8.21 35.65
CA ARG A 556 -3.51 -7.30 36.79
C ARG A 556 -3.99 -7.89 38.11
N ARG A 557 -4.91 -8.85 38.09
CA ARG A 557 -5.42 -9.51 39.28
C ARG A 557 -4.27 -10.26 39.96
N ASP A 558 -3.93 -9.86 41.18
CA ASP A 558 -2.95 -10.54 42.05
C ASP A 558 -1.61 -10.92 41.40
N ASN A 559 -1.16 -10.16 40.39
CA ASN A 559 0.07 -10.41 39.64
C ASN A 559 0.08 -11.75 38.85
N THR A 560 -1.10 -12.21 38.41
CA THR A 560 -1.25 -13.39 37.55
C THR A 560 -0.51 -13.22 36.23
N ARG A 561 0.37 -14.17 35.91
CA ARG A 561 1.09 -14.24 34.63
C ARG A 561 0.21 -14.93 33.59
N LEU A 562 -0.27 -14.17 32.62
CA LEU A 562 -1.09 -14.66 31.51
C LEU A 562 -0.22 -14.81 30.25
N HIS A 563 -0.11 -16.04 29.76
CA HIS A 563 0.53 -16.32 28.48
C HIS A 563 -0.48 -16.89 27.48
N ILE A 564 -0.51 -16.32 26.27
CA ILE A 564 -1.32 -16.83 25.15
C ILE A 564 -0.39 -17.38 24.07
N GLN A 565 -0.44 -18.70 23.84
CA GLN A 565 0.45 -19.41 22.93
C GLN A 565 -0.33 -19.98 21.74
N TRP A 566 0.17 -19.72 20.53
CA TRP A 566 -0.34 -20.38 19.34
C TRP A 566 0.12 -21.85 19.26
N ILE A 567 -0.76 -22.75 18.85
CA ILE A 567 -0.46 -24.15 18.53
C ILE A 567 -1.03 -24.58 17.16
N PRO A 568 -0.47 -25.57 16.47
CA PRO A 568 -1.12 -26.14 15.29
C PRO A 568 -2.42 -26.87 15.67
N GLY A 569 -3.47 -26.67 14.88
CA GLY A 569 -4.72 -27.43 14.97
C GLY A 569 -4.62 -28.82 14.35
N HIS A 570 -5.53 -29.72 14.73
CA HIS A 570 -5.67 -31.10 14.21
C HIS A 570 -4.38 -31.94 14.27
N CYS A 571 -3.56 -31.75 15.31
CA CYS A 571 -2.30 -32.47 15.50
C CYS A 571 -2.36 -33.51 16.64
N GLY A 572 -3.53 -33.76 17.23
CA GLY A 572 -3.71 -34.74 18.30
C GLY A 572 -3.30 -34.23 19.68
N VAL A 573 -3.30 -32.91 19.89
CA VAL A 573 -3.19 -32.28 21.21
C VAL A 573 -4.57 -32.35 21.86
N GLU A 574 -4.73 -33.24 22.84
CA GLU A 574 -6.02 -33.64 23.43
C GLU A 574 -6.92 -32.45 23.80
N GLY A 575 -6.39 -31.41 24.45
CA GLY A 575 -7.18 -30.23 24.83
C GLY A 575 -7.64 -29.37 23.65
N ASN A 576 -6.85 -29.31 22.57
CA ASN A 576 -7.24 -28.59 21.36
C ASN A 576 -8.26 -29.38 20.53
N GLU A 577 -8.08 -30.70 20.43
CA GLU A 577 -9.07 -31.56 19.75
C GLU A 577 -10.43 -31.51 20.48
N GLU A 578 -10.41 -31.42 21.82
CA GLU A 578 -11.63 -31.22 22.60
C GLU A 578 -12.26 -29.84 22.36
N ALA A 579 -11.45 -28.77 22.28
CA ALA A 579 -11.94 -27.44 21.94
C ALA A 579 -12.58 -27.41 20.53
N ASP A 580 -11.95 -28.02 19.52
CA ASP A 580 -12.50 -28.15 18.16
C ASP A 580 -13.82 -28.92 18.15
N ARG A 581 -13.88 -30.04 18.87
CA ARG A 581 -15.11 -30.83 19.02
C ARG A 581 -16.24 -29.98 19.63
N LEU A 582 -15.93 -29.19 20.66
CA LEU A 582 -16.90 -28.31 21.34
C LEU A 582 -17.34 -27.14 20.45
N ALA A 583 -16.45 -26.57 19.64
CA ALA A 583 -16.79 -25.53 18.67
C ALA A 583 -17.79 -26.08 17.65
N ASN A 584 -17.55 -27.29 17.13
CA ASN A 584 -18.48 -27.94 16.20
C ASN A 584 -19.82 -28.33 16.86
N GLN A 585 -19.84 -28.63 18.17
CA GLN A 585 -21.09 -28.82 18.93
C GLN A 585 -21.87 -27.52 19.15
N GLY A 586 -21.19 -26.37 19.18
CA GLY A 586 -21.81 -25.05 19.31
C GLY A 586 -22.84 -24.77 18.21
N GLN A 587 -22.67 -25.36 17.02
CA GLN A 587 -23.62 -25.23 15.90
C GLN A 587 -25.04 -25.68 16.26
N MET A 588 -25.19 -26.55 17.26
CA MET A 588 -26.48 -27.05 17.74
C MET A 588 -27.14 -26.11 18.76
N LEU A 589 -26.44 -25.08 19.23
CA LEU A 589 -26.96 -24.07 20.14
C LEU A 589 -27.76 -23.01 19.37
N ASP A 590 -28.72 -22.40 20.05
CA ASP A 590 -29.52 -21.31 19.50
C ASP A 590 -28.64 -20.10 19.18
N GLN A 591 -28.48 -19.81 17.89
CA GLN A 591 -27.72 -18.65 17.43
C GLN A 591 -28.52 -17.36 17.62
N PHE A 592 -27.80 -16.29 17.91
CA PHE A 592 -28.34 -14.94 18.05
C PHE A 592 -27.75 -13.98 17.02
N ASP A 593 -28.49 -12.91 16.76
CA ASP A 593 -28.04 -11.85 15.87
C ASP A 593 -26.98 -11.00 16.56
N THR A 594 -25.78 -10.97 15.97
CA THR A 594 -24.66 -10.17 16.45
C THR A 594 -24.39 -9.01 15.52
N ALA A 595 -23.75 -7.98 16.07
CA ALA A 595 -23.31 -6.86 15.24
C ALA A 595 -22.32 -7.35 14.17
N ILE A 596 -22.61 -7.05 12.91
CA ILE A 596 -21.85 -7.53 11.75
C ILE A 596 -20.84 -6.48 11.28
N ASP A 597 -19.62 -6.90 11.00
CA ASP A 597 -18.59 -6.05 10.42
C ASP A 597 -18.74 -5.96 8.89
N PHE A 598 -18.16 -4.92 8.29
CA PHE A 598 -18.27 -4.68 6.85
C PHE A 598 -17.72 -5.81 5.99
N ALA A 599 -16.64 -6.48 6.41
CA ALA A 599 -16.04 -7.54 5.62
C ALA A 599 -16.95 -8.79 5.61
N SER A 600 -17.51 -9.15 6.76
CA SER A 600 -18.50 -10.21 6.86
C SER A 600 -19.80 -9.86 6.12
N ALA A 601 -20.36 -8.66 6.29
CA ALA A 601 -21.54 -8.24 5.55
C ALA A 601 -21.34 -8.32 4.03
N LYS A 602 -20.20 -7.84 3.53
CA LYS A 602 -19.83 -7.95 2.11
C LYS A 602 -19.77 -9.39 1.63
N ASN A 603 -19.23 -10.30 2.45
CA ASN A 603 -19.15 -11.71 2.09
C ASN A 603 -20.52 -12.41 2.14
N VAL A 604 -21.42 -12.02 3.05
CA VAL A 604 -22.81 -12.51 3.11
C VAL A 604 -23.55 -12.11 1.84
N VAL A 605 -23.52 -10.81 1.49
CA VAL A 605 -24.13 -10.30 0.25
C VAL A 605 -23.53 -11.01 -0.97
N ARG A 606 -22.19 -11.14 -1.02
CA ARG A 606 -21.52 -11.83 -2.13
C ARG A 606 -21.96 -13.29 -2.26
N LYS A 607 -22.07 -14.02 -1.13
CA LYS A 607 -22.53 -15.42 -1.10
C LYS A 607 -23.97 -15.52 -1.59
N HIS A 608 -24.85 -14.63 -1.15
CA HIS A 608 -26.23 -14.54 -1.61
C HIS A 608 -26.30 -14.31 -3.12
N VAL A 609 -25.65 -13.25 -3.62
CA VAL A 609 -25.65 -12.90 -5.05
C VAL A 609 -25.10 -14.04 -5.93
N LEU A 610 -24.06 -14.74 -5.48
CA LEU A 610 -23.53 -15.92 -6.18
C LEU A 610 -24.54 -17.08 -6.23
N LYS A 611 -25.32 -17.28 -5.16
CA LYS A 611 -26.31 -18.37 -5.06
C LYS A 611 -27.64 -18.05 -5.72
N THR A 612 -28.07 -16.79 -5.78
CA THR A 612 -29.39 -16.39 -6.30
C THR A 612 -29.28 -15.77 -7.69
N VAL A 613 -28.52 -14.69 -7.84
CA VAL A 613 -28.40 -13.93 -9.09
C VAL A 613 -27.54 -14.67 -10.12
N TRP A 614 -26.46 -15.33 -9.69
CA TRP A 614 -25.51 -16.01 -10.58
C TRP A 614 -25.58 -17.55 -10.52
N ALA A 615 -26.69 -18.11 -10.03
CA ALA A 615 -26.90 -19.56 -10.00
C ALA A 615 -26.91 -20.14 -11.43
N PRO A 616 -26.26 -21.29 -11.71
CA PRO A 616 -26.18 -21.86 -13.06
C PRO A 616 -27.54 -22.04 -13.76
N GLN A 617 -28.58 -22.30 -12.97
CA GLN A 617 -29.96 -22.51 -13.44
C GLN A 617 -30.61 -21.20 -13.93
N ASN A 618 -30.23 -20.06 -13.32
CA ASN A 618 -30.73 -18.73 -13.65
C ASN A 618 -29.91 -18.05 -14.77
N VAL A 619 -28.74 -18.58 -15.09
CA VAL A 619 -27.86 -18.06 -16.16
C VAL A 619 -28.40 -18.39 -17.56
N HIS A 620 -29.27 -19.39 -17.70
CA HIS A 620 -29.90 -19.75 -18.97
C HIS A 620 -31.25 -19.03 -19.22
N GLU A 621 -31.98 -18.64 -18.17
CA GLU A 621 -33.31 -17.99 -18.31
C GLU A 621 -33.29 -16.46 -18.19
N SER A 622 -32.15 -15.85 -17.80
CA SER A 622 -31.99 -14.40 -17.78
C SER A 622 -31.37 -13.86 -19.08
N GLN A 623 -32.14 -13.83 -20.17
CA GLN A 623 -31.85 -12.93 -21.29
C GLN A 623 -32.88 -11.80 -21.31
N PRO A 624 -32.41 -10.55 -21.06
CA PRO A 624 -32.02 -9.71 -22.19
C PRO A 624 -30.73 -8.86 -21.97
N THR A 625 -29.93 -9.10 -20.92
CA THR A 625 -28.74 -8.26 -20.62
C THR A 625 -27.39 -8.93 -20.82
N GLY A 626 -27.30 -10.25 -21.03
CA GLY A 626 -26.01 -10.90 -21.35
C GLY A 626 -24.92 -10.77 -20.27
N ILE A 627 -25.28 -10.44 -19.03
CA ILE A 627 -24.33 -10.22 -17.94
C ILE A 627 -23.86 -11.56 -17.39
N ARG A 628 -22.66 -11.99 -17.78
CA ARG A 628 -21.94 -13.12 -17.19
C ARG A 628 -21.10 -12.66 -16.00
N PRO A 629 -20.88 -13.51 -14.97
CA PRO A 629 -19.97 -13.17 -13.88
C PRO A 629 -18.58 -12.82 -14.44
N PRO A 630 -17.90 -11.81 -13.88
CA PRO A 630 -16.57 -11.43 -14.35
C PRO A 630 -15.62 -12.64 -14.28
N PRO A 631 -14.70 -12.79 -15.25
CA PRO A 631 -13.80 -13.92 -15.30
C PRO A 631 -12.95 -14.02 -14.01
N ARG A 632 -12.53 -15.24 -13.67
CA ARG A 632 -11.62 -15.45 -12.54
C ARG A 632 -10.31 -14.68 -12.78
N ARG A 633 -9.74 -14.10 -11.70
CA ARG A 633 -8.56 -13.22 -11.76
C ARG A 633 -7.32 -13.86 -12.39
N ASP A 634 -7.21 -15.18 -12.34
CA ASP A 634 -6.14 -15.96 -12.98
C ASP A 634 -6.13 -15.79 -14.50
N LYS A 635 -7.31 -15.65 -15.13
CA LYS A 635 -7.43 -15.38 -16.57
C LYS A 635 -7.01 -13.96 -16.99
N GLU A 636 -6.93 -13.03 -16.05
CA GLU A 636 -6.49 -11.65 -16.27
C GLU A 636 -5.02 -11.43 -15.84
N SER A 637 -4.28 -12.52 -15.66
CA SER A 637 -2.86 -12.47 -15.28
C SER A 637 -2.04 -11.81 -16.38
N GLY A 638 -1.37 -10.69 -16.05
CA GLY A 638 -0.56 -9.94 -17.01
C GLY A 638 -1.22 -8.67 -17.57
N LEU A 639 -2.51 -8.44 -17.30
CA LEU A 639 -3.19 -7.18 -17.61
C LEU A 639 -2.88 -6.09 -16.58
N THR A 640 -2.78 -4.84 -17.05
CA THR A 640 -2.65 -3.66 -16.19
C THR A 640 -3.98 -3.34 -15.49
N GLY A 641 -3.93 -2.55 -14.41
CA GLY A 641 -5.14 -2.10 -13.72
C GLY A 641 -6.12 -1.35 -14.63
N ARG A 642 -5.60 -0.52 -15.55
CA ARG A 642 -6.40 0.22 -16.54
C ARG A 642 -7.13 -0.73 -17.50
N GLU A 643 -6.46 -1.77 -17.96
CA GLU A 643 -7.04 -2.75 -18.89
C GLU A 643 -8.14 -3.57 -18.23
N ARG A 644 -7.97 -3.92 -16.95
CA ARG A 644 -9.03 -4.57 -16.17
C ARG A 644 -10.24 -3.67 -15.98
N VAL A 645 -10.03 -2.37 -15.79
CA VAL A 645 -11.13 -1.38 -15.73
C VAL A 645 -11.87 -1.32 -17.06
N VAL A 646 -11.14 -1.27 -18.18
CA VAL A 646 -11.74 -1.29 -19.52
C VAL A 646 -12.56 -2.55 -19.75
N LEU A 647 -12.01 -3.74 -19.44
CA LEU A 647 -12.75 -5.00 -19.56
C LEU A 647 -14.01 -5.01 -18.69
N ALA A 648 -13.92 -4.55 -17.44
CA ALA A 648 -15.07 -4.46 -16.56
C ALA A 648 -16.17 -3.52 -17.11
N GLN A 649 -15.79 -2.40 -17.73
CA GLN A 649 -16.75 -1.50 -18.40
C GLN A 649 -17.41 -2.17 -19.61
N LEU A 650 -16.66 -2.95 -20.39
CA LEU A 650 -17.19 -3.70 -21.53
C LEU A 650 -18.13 -4.82 -21.10
N HIS A 651 -17.86 -5.49 -19.97
CA HIS A 651 -18.78 -6.47 -19.37
C HIS A 651 -20.11 -5.84 -18.90
N CYS A 652 -20.15 -4.53 -18.67
CA CYS A 652 -21.33 -3.79 -18.19
C CYS A 652 -22.13 -3.15 -19.34
N ASN A 653 -22.68 -3.97 -20.25
CA ASN A 653 -23.49 -3.50 -21.40
C ASN A 653 -22.80 -2.44 -22.25
N GLU A 654 -21.51 -2.60 -22.55
CA GLU A 654 -20.80 -1.75 -23.52
C GLU A 654 -20.73 -0.26 -23.12
N LYS A 655 -20.88 0.05 -21.83
CA LYS A 655 -20.80 1.41 -21.27
C LYS A 655 -19.35 1.81 -20.99
N SER A 656 -18.53 1.87 -22.04
CA SER A 656 -17.13 2.24 -21.92
C SER A 656 -16.81 3.52 -22.70
N PRO A 657 -16.03 4.47 -22.11
CA PRO A 657 -15.54 5.66 -22.81
C PRO A 657 -14.64 5.36 -24.02
N ILE A 658 -14.26 4.10 -24.25
CA ILE A 658 -13.48 3.71 -25.44
C ILE A 658 -14.34 3.60 -26.71
N LEU A 659 -15.68 3.63 -26.58
CA LEU A 659 -16.66 3.50 -27.65
C LEU A 659 -17.35 4.85 -27.91
N GLN A 660 -17.30 5.36 -29.15
CA GLN A 660 -17.90 6.66 -29.49
C GLN A 660 -19.43 6.66 -29.41
N GLN A 661 -20.10 5.52 -29.66
CA GLN A 661 -21.55 5.44 -29.46
C GLN A 661 -21.96 5.75 -28.00
N TYR A 662 -21.17 5.30 -27.02
CA TYR A 662 -21.41 5.59 -25.62
C TYR A 662 -21.15 7.07 -25.27
N LEU A 663 -20.08 7.64 -25.80
CA LEU A 663 -19.78 9.07 -25.59
C LEU A 663 -20.82 9.97 -26.25
N TYR A 664 -21.27 9.64 -27.45
CA TYR A 664 -22.32 10.38 -28.16
C TYR A 664 -23.66 10.33 -27.41
N SER A 665 -24.09 9.14 -26.98
CA SER A 665 -25.32 8.99 -26.18
C SER A 665 -25.27 9.65 -24.80
N SER A 666 -24.07 9.91 -24.27
CA SER A 666 -23.85 10.68 -23.03
C SER A 666 -23.56 12.17 -23.26
N CYS A 667 -23.68 12.65 -24.51
CA CYS A 667 -23.37 14.03 -24.92
C CYS A 667 -21.94 14.48 -24.58
N ALA A 668 -21.00 13.53 -24.58
CA ALA A 668 -19.56 13.75 -24.35
C ALA A 668 -18.74 13.73 -25.66
N ALA A 669 -19.36 13.35 -26.78
CA ALA A 669 -18.77 13.42 -28.12
C ALA A 669 -19.81 13.92 -29.13
N ASP A 670 -19.33 14.57 -30.20
CA ASP A 670 -20.18 15.17 -31.25
C ASP A 670 -20.60 14.15 -32.34
N SER A 671 -20.04 12.94 -32.32
CA SER A 671 -20.31 11.90 -33.32
C SER A 671 -20.21 10.51 -32.70
N GLU A 672 -21.00 9.56 -33.22
CA GLU A 672 -20.93 8.12 -32.90
C GLU A 672 -19.99 7.33 -33.84
N ALA A 673 -19.29 8.00 -34.76
CA ALA A 673 -18.40 7.36 -35.73
C ALA A 673 -17.07 6.90 -35.08
N CYS A 674 -16.57 5.77 -35.55
CA CYS A 674 -15.33 5.15 -35.10
C CYS A 674 -14.13 6.04 -35.43
N LEU A 675 -13.33 6.39 -34.41
CA LEU A 675 -12.18 7.30 -34.57
C LEU A 675 -11.07 6.74 -35.47
N THR A 676 -11.01 5.42 -35.68
CA THR A 676 -9.95 4.77 -36.47
C THR A 676 -10.36 4.47 -37.90
N CYS A 677 -11.60 4.04 -38.15
CA CYS A 677 -12.05 3.62 -39.48
C CYS A 677 -13.21 4.46 -40.06
N GLY A 678 -13.80 5.35 -39.26
CA GLY A 678 -14.90 6.24 -39.68
C GLY A 678 -16.27 5.57 -39.83
N ALA A 679 -16.40 4.26 -39.56
CA ALA A 679 -17.69 3.57 -39.60
C ALA A 679 -18.60 3.98 -38.43
N SER A 680 -19.92 3.97 -38.64
CA SER A 680 -20.93 4.29 -37.62
C SER A 680 -21.99 3.18 -37.52
N PRO A 681 -22.45 2.78 -36.32
CA PRO A 681 -22.03 3.26 -35.00
C PRO A 681 -20.78 2.54 -34.46
N ASP A 682 -19.95 3.27 -33.71
CA ASP A 682 -18.78 2.72 -33.00
C ASP A 682 -19.18 2.03 -31.69
N ASN A 683 -19.63 0.79 -31.82
CA ASN A 683 -20.05 -0.06 -30.71
C ASN A 683 -19.09 -1.25 -30.52
N LEU A 684 -19.34 -2.09 -29.51
CA LEU A 684 -18.45 -3.21 -29.22
C LEU A 684 -18.42 -4.24 -30.36
N ASP A 685 -19.56 -4.50 -31.00
CA ASP A 685 -19.63 -5.41 -32.16
C ASP A 685 -18.77 -4.88 -33.31
N HIS A 686 -18.81 -3.58 -33.59
CA HIS A 686 -17.94 -2.95 -34.57
C HIS A 686 -16.47 -3.24 -34.24
N VAL A 687 -16.03 -2.96 -33.02
CA VAL A 687 -14.63 -3.17 -32.60
C VAL A 687 -14.22 -4.65 -32.69
N LEU A 688 -15.05 -5.56 -32.19
CA LEU A 688 -14.72 -6.98 -32.10
C LEU A 688 -14.88 -7.75 -33.41
N LYS A 689 -15.81 -7.37 -34.30
CA LYS A 689 -16.20 -8.16 -35.48
C LYS A 689 -15.91 -7.49 -36.82
N GLU A 690 -15.95 -6.17 -36.89
CA GLU A 690 -16.01 -5.46 -38.19
C GLU A 690 -14.83 -4.52 -38.44
N CYS A 691 -14.28 -3.91 -37.39
CA CYS A 691 -13.29 -2.84 -37.51
C CYS A 691 -12.05 -3.30 -38.32
N PRO A 692 -11.74 -2.68 -39.47
CA PRO A 692 -10.62 -3.09 -40.32
C PRO A 692 -9.26 -3.01 -39.61
N THR A 693 -9.09 -2.04 -38.71
CA THR A 693 -7.86 -1.85 -37.92
C THR A 693 -7.52 -3.06 -37.05
N GLY A 694 -8.54 -3.79 -36.59
CA GLY A 694 -8.41 -4.98 -35.75
C GLY A 694 -8.34 -6.31 -36.50
N ALA A 695 -8.48 -6.30 -37.84
CA ALA A 695 -8.59 -7.53 -38.63
C ALA A 695 -7.46 -8.55 -38.39
N PRO A 696 -6.16 -8.16 -38.32
CA PRO A 696 -5.06 -9.11 -38.11
C PRO A 696 -5.08 -9.83 -36.74
N TYR A 697 -5.81 -9.29 -35.77
CA TYR A 697 -5.85 -9.80 -34.40
C TYR A 697 -7.16 -10.55 -34.11
N ARG A 698 -8.18 -10.40 -34.96
CA ARG A 698 -9.51 -11.02 -34.81
C ARG A 698 -9.48 -12.53 -35.04
N ASP A 699 -8.61 -13.01 -35.92
CA ASP A 699 -8.46 -14.44 -36.23
C ASP A 699 -8.01 -15.29 -35.02
N SER A 700 -7.49 -14.64 -33.97
CA SER A 700 -7.08 -15.27 -32.72
C SER A 700 -8.20 -15.39 -31.68
N LEU A 701 -9.37 -14.77 -31.92
CA LEU A 701 -10.54 -14.83 -31.04
C LEU A 701 -11.42 -16.05 -31.37
N PRO A 702 -12.17 -16.58 -30.40
CA PRO A 702 -13.16 -17.64 -30.63
C PRO A 702 -14.26 -17.20 -31.62
N GLU A 703 -14.96 -18.17 -32.23
CA GLU A 703 -16.01 -17.96 -33.26
C GLU A 703 -17.05 -16.91 -32.88
N ASN A 704 -17.34 -16.75 -31.58
CA ASN A 704 -18.09 -15.64 -31.04
C ASN A 704 -17.17 -14.68 -30.27
N PRO A 705 -16.73 -13.56 -30.87
CA PRO A 705 -15.80 -12.61 -30.24
C PRO A 705 -16.29 -12.02 -28.92
N ARG A 706 -17.61 -11.96 -28.70
CA ARG A 706 -18.17 -11.51 -27.41
C ARG A 706 -17.87 -12.49 -26.27
N ASP A 707 -17.80 -13.80 -26.55
CA ASP A 707 -17.47 -14.79 -25.52
C ASP A 707 -16.01 -14.66 -25.04
N ALA A 708 -15.13 -14.15 -25.91
CA ALA A 708 -13.72 -13.92 -25.63
C ALA A 708 -13.50 -12.97 -24.43
N LEU A 709 -14.44 -12.04 -24.18
CA LEU A 709 -14.39 -11.16 -23.01
C LEU A 709 -14.35 -11.92 -21.67
N TRP A 710 -14.86 -13.16 -21.63
CA TRP A 710 -14.89 -14.00 -20.42
C TRP A 710 -13.97 -15.23 -20.53
N THR A 711 -13.79 -15.77 -21.73
CA THR A 711 -12.98 -16.97 -21.93
C THR A 711 -11.49 -16.66 -22.06
N ASP A 712 -11.14 -15.56 -22.74
CA ASP A 712 -9.77 -15.13 -23.04
C ASP A 712 -9.65 -13.58 -23.07
N PRO A 713 -9.78 -12.91 -21.90
CA PRO A 713 -9.79 -11.45 -21.82
C PRO A 713 -8.48 -10.78 -22.25
N VAL A 714 -7.36 -11.53 -22.23
CA VAL A 714 -6.04 -11.02 -22.60
C VAL A 714 -6.00 -10.71 -24.10
N ARG A 715 -6.47 -11.63 -24.94
CA ARG A 715 -6.53 -11.42 -26.39
C ARG A 715 -7.45 -10.28 -26.80
N VAL A 716 -8.56 -10.09 -26.07
CA VAL A 716 -9.44 -8.92 -26.30
C VAL A 716 -8.68 -7.62 -26.05
N VAL A 717 -7.90 -7.53 -24.97
CA VAL A 717 -7.09 -6.33 -24.68
C VAL A 717 -6.03 -6.10 -25.75
N GLU A 718 -5.42 -7.16 -26.30
CA GLU A 718 -4.48 -7.05 -27.43
C GLU A 718 -5.15 -6.45 -28.68
N LEU A 719 -6.36 -6.91 -29.01
CA LEU A 719 -7.17 -6.33 -30.08
C LEU A 719 -7.49 -4.85 -29.81
N LEU A 720 -7.90 -4.51 -28.58
CA LEU A 720 -8.23 -3.13 -28.21
C LEU A 720 -7.01 -2.20 -28.28
N ARG A 721 -5.81 -2.68 -27.90
CA ARG A 721 -4.55 -1.95 -28.08
C ARG A 721 -4.23 -1.76 -29.56
N ALA A 722 -4.43 -2.79 -30.39
CA ALA A 722 -4.19 -2.71 -31.83
C ALA A 722 -5.12 -1.71 -32.52
N CYS A 723 -6.36 -1.59 -32.04
CA CYS A 723 -7.33 -0.58 -32.48
C CYS A 723 -7.13 0.81 -31.85
N ASP A 724 -6.01 1.06 -31.16
CA ASP A 724 -5.68 2.31 -30.44
C ASP A 724 -6.77 2.77 -29.45
N ARG A 725 -7.55 1.83 -28.92
CA ARG A 725 -8.63 2.09 -27.94
C ARG A 725 -8.13 2.19 -26.52
N ILE A 726 -6.95 1.64 -26.27
CA ILE A 726 -6.24 1.71 -24.99
C ILE A 726 -4.89 2.37 -25.30
N PRO A 727 -4.72 3.67 -25.00
CA PRO A 727 -3.50 4.37 -25.37
C PRO A 727 -2.29 3.74 -24.68
N VAL A 728 -1.24 3.48 -25.46
CA VAL A 728 0.00 2.81 -25.03
C VAL A 728 0.86 3.71 -24.12
N THR A 729 0.52 5.01 -24.05
CA THR A 729 1.19 6.01 -23.23
C THR A 729 0.43 6.27 -21.91
N PRO A 730 1.13 6.37 -20.77
CA PRO A 730 0.55 7.00 -19.59
C PRO A 730 0.25 8.46 -19.97
N ILE A 731 -0.97 8.91 -19.71
CA ILE A 731 -1.25 10.35 -19.66
C ILE A 731 -0.34 10.90 -18.55
N VAL A 732 0.47 11.89 -18.93
CA VAL A 732 1.50 12.55 -18.11
C VAL A 732 0.89 13.29 -16.93
#